data_AF-A0A952CAG5-F1
#
_entry.id   AF-A0A952CAG5-F1
#
_cell.length_a   1.000
_cell.length_b   1.000
_cell.length_c   1.000
_cell.angle_alpha   90.00
_cell.angle_beta   90.00
_cell.angle_gamma   90.00
#
_symmetry.space_group_name_H-M   'P 1'
#
loop_
_entity.id
_entity.type
_entity.pdbx_description
1 polymer ?
#
loop_
_entity_poly.entity_id
_entity_poly.type
_entity_poly.pdbx_seq_one_letter_code
_entity_poly.pdbx_strand_id
1 'polypeptide(L)'
;MLPLQLDHGRLSLPVETGAISLRLGASAEESEWLDLPLQAAGENRFTFQRDGVQGSLDWRPVAAERADYELAFQSARPVRLRLEFAWKGADGVFHLIPACLFGDNNHALVRPNEFPTLHKADPANPAAAPLWEFRADRAAYPVSMLCTPAGVVGLSVAPYADDPSAPEGFIRNGVFSLLPAGGGVSLGYANVPLTYVNKKMFSPTTAHRSTAARTTGSLYWLAGADRRGVHRIVGDVYAQWRDRPAHQKSPAEAARAIAEAFIGVNWDEGFGNYTNQHCRVPADRTLKAWRPISEIGWTGGGVLAWPFLQAQVRWPELRFPKTAEQILDGITAVWNERSGFFNDVAGASLVGIPGLNGAIMSGQINGWWSGFLPSTTDRHCAYTNGHAAYYLLKCARFLRRQGGDATRWEQAALKVCDTVIELQRGDGAFGYLFSPQTKKVVDWDGFAGCWFAAALPFAYELTQNETYLKAARRALRYYGHAVAALNCYGTPMDTYRSVDQEGVLAFVQAARWMHAITGEPEWLTHLQAGADYELLWRYGFRARPEFEPLKSAGWNSCGGSVTSVSNPHIHPMGLVITEPLRYLAAQLGDDYYRRRADDGVAWALHTLELYPEVSGYGRYGVMTERYCPSDGLVIETYEGTGAPASMWWSYNAWAAANVMEGLLDTLPAEPIGV
;
A
#
# COMPACT_ATOMS: atom_id res chain seq x y z
N MET A 1 14.12 26.96 -23.25
CA MET A 1 13.51 25.64 -22.98
C MET A 1 14.09 24.66 -23.97
N LEU A 2 14.55 23.50 -23.54
CA LEU A 2 15.26 22.54 -24.38
C LEU A 2 14.26 21.83 -25.32
N PRO A 3 14.31 22.04 -26.65
CA PRO A 3 13.40 21.39 -27.58
C PRO A 3 13.77 19.91 -27.73
N LEU A 4 12.80 19.00 -27.68
CA LEU A 4 13.01 17.59 -28.04
C LEU A 4 13.62 17.53 -29.45
N GLN A 5 14.71 16.77 -29.62
CA GLN A 5 15.38 16.62 -30.91
C GLN A 5 14.76 15.46 -31.68
N LEU A 6 14.26 15.72 -32.88
CA LEU A 6 13.80 14.69 -33.80
C LEU A 6 14.98 14.17 -34.63
N ASP A 7 15.30 12.89 -34.49
CA ASP A 7 16.35 12.22 -35.25
C ASP A 7 15.86 10.86 -35.75
N HIS A 8 15.96 10.62 -37.08
CA HIS A 8 15.49 9.40 -37.75
C HIS A 8 14.08 8.92 -37.32
N GLY A 9 13.15 9.85 -37.09
CA GLY A 9 11.77 9.56 -36.68
C GLY A 9 11.57 9.28 -35.19
N ARG A 10 12.58 9.49 -34.35
CA ARG A 10 12.54 9.33 -32.88
C ARG A 10 12.85 10.65 -32.18
N LEU A 11 12.28 10.85 -30.99
CA LEU A 11 12.57 12.03 -30.18
C LEU A 11 13.67 11.71 -29.17
N SER A 12 14.58 12.65 -28.93
CA SER A 12 15.65 12.53 -27.93
C SER A 12 15.73 13.80 -27.08
N LEU A 13 16.15 13.64 -25.82
CA LEU A 13 16.41 14.78 -24.92
C LEU A 13 17.79 15.41 -25.23
N PRO A 14 17.99 16.74 -25.13
CA PRO A 14 19.10 17.38 -25.84
C PRO A 14 20.47 17.42 -25.13
N VAL A 15 20.60 17.15 -23.81
CA VAL A 15 21.92 17.18 -23.11
C VAL A 15 21.94 16.31 -21.84
N GLU A 16 23.12 15.72 -21.52
CA GLU A 16 23.51 14.77 -20.43
C GLU A 16 22.68 13.47 -20.35
N THR A 17 21.41 13.56 -20.70
CA THR A 17 20.43 12.49 -20.87
C THR A 17 20.16 12.17 -22.34
N GLY A 18 20.98 12.65 -23.29
CA GLY A 18 20.83 12.37 -24.74
C GLY A 18 20.86 10.89 -25.14
N ALA A 19 21.06 10.02 -24.15
CA ALA A 19 20.82 8.58 -24.21
C ALA A 19 19.34 8.16 -24.15
N ILE A 20 18.41 9.05 -23.76
CA ILE A 20 16.98 8.77 -23.68
C ILE A 20 16.34 9.07 -25.03
N SER A 21 15.88 8.00 -25.69
CA SER A 21 15.09 8.09 -26.92
C SER A 21 13.64 7.71 -26.66
N LEU A 22 12.71 8.43 -27.26
CA LEU A 22 11.30 8.10 -27.32
C LEU A 22 10.96 7.50 -28.69
N ARG A 23 10.20 6.41 -28.65
CA ARG A 23 9.74 5.67 -29.82
C ARG A 23 8.23 5.51 -29.75
N LEU A 24 7.56 5.75 -30.86
CA LEU A 24 6.13 5.47 -31.02
C LEU A 24 5.94 4.19 -31.84
N GLY A 25 5.10 3.28 -31.34
CA GLY A 25 4.71 2.08 -32.07
C GLY A 25 3.21 1.85 -32.01
N ALA A 26 2.69 1.08 -32.96
CA ALA A 26 1.32 0.60 -32.98
C ALA A 26 1.28 -0.92 -33.02
N SER A 27 0.26 -1.51 -32.40
CA SER A 27 -0.01 -2.94 -32.54
C SER A 27 -1.51 -3.22 -32.56
N ALA A 28 -1.93 -4.12 -33.47
CA ALA A 28 -3.26 -4.69 -33.46
C ALA A 28 -3.32 -6.03 -32.71
N GLU A 29 -2.16 -6.63 -32.41
CA GLU A 29 -2.02 -7.88 -31.68
C GLU A 29 -1.15 -7.63 -30.43
N GLU A 30 -0.55 -8.64 -29.82
CA GLU A 30 0.29 -8.45 -28.62
C GLU A 30 1.79 -8.48 -28.95
N SER A 31 2.18 -9.28 -29.94
CA SER A 31 3.57 -9.60 -30.27
C SER A 31 4.17 -8.79 -31.43
N GLU A 32 3.36 -8.26 -32.34
CA GLU A 32 3.84 -7.55 -33.53
C GLU A 32 3.69 -6.03 -33.38
N TRP A 33 4.81 -5.31 -33.32
CA TRP A 33 4.84 -3.85 -33.18
C TRP A 33 5.31 -3.18 -34.47
N LEU A 34 4.44 -2.37 -35.04
CA LEU A 34 4.73 -1.48 -36.16
C LEU A 34 5.38 -0.19 -35.64
N ASP A 35 6.54 0.16 -36.16
CA ASP A 35 7.22 1.42 -35.84
C ASP A 35 6.54 2.60 -36.54
N LEU A 36 6.17 3.64 -35.78
CA LEU A 36 5.52 4.86 -36.28
C LEU A 36 6.51 6.03 -36.25
N PRO A 37 7.31 6.23 -37.30
CA PRO A 37 8.30 7.32 -37.34
C PRO A 37 7.59 8.68 -37.31
N LEU A 38 8.09 9.55 -36.42
CA LEU A 38 7.58 10.91 -36.26
C LEU A 38 8.15 11.85 -37.33
N GLN A 39 7.32 12.77 -37.80
CA GLN A 39 7.67 13.84 -38.73
C GLN A 39 7.35 15.19 -38.10
N ALA A 40 8.26 16.16 -38.20
CA ALA A 40 8.03 17.50 -37.68
C ALA A 40 6.90 18.19 -38.46
N ALA A 41 5.88 18.65 -37.75
CA ALA A 41 4.73 19.38 -38.30
C ALA A 41 4.62 20.83 -37.76
N GLY A 42 5.58 21.23 -36.91
CA GLY A 42 5.65 22.53 -36.27
C GLY A 42 6.60 22.51 -35.07
N GLU A 43 6.69 23.63 -34.35
CA GLU A 43 7.45 23.67 -33.10
C GLU A 43 6.77 22.76 -32.06
N ASN A 44 7.51 21.78 -31.54
CA ASN A 44 7.00 20.78 -30.59
C ASN A 44 5.78 19.97 -31.08
N ARG A 45 5.56 19.93 -32.40
CA ARG A 45 4.44 19.23 -33.02
C ARG A 45 4.93 18.15 -33.96
N PHE A 46 4.44 16.93 -33.78
CA PHE A 46 4.86 15.78 -34.57
C PHE A 46 3.66 15.03 -35.12
N THR A 47 3.75 14.58 -36.37
CA THR A 47 2.75 13.71 -37.00
C THR A 47 3.37 12.37 -37.37
N PHE A 48 2.55 11.33 -37.47
CA PHE A 48 2.98 10.01 -37.93
C PHE A 48 1.92 9.44 -38.86
N GLN A 49 2.35 8.64 -39.84
CA GLN A 49 1.47 7.89 -40.72
C GLN A 49 2.19 6.63 -41.24
N ARG A 50 1.61 5.45 -41.00
CA ARG A 50 2.10 4.18 -41.54
C ARG A 50 1.03 3.09 -41.46
N ASP A 51 0.91 2.27 -42.49
CA ASP A 51 0.01 1.10 -42.59
C ASP A 51 -1.42 1.36 -42.07
N GLY A 52 -1.98 2.51 -42.48
CA GLY A 52 -3.34 2.89 -42.12
C GLY A 52 -3.52 3.36 -40.67
N VAL A 53 -2.44 3.60 -39.92
CA VAL A 53 -2.42 4.32 -38.64
C VAL A 53 -1.85 5.71 -38.87
N GLN A 54 -2.56 6.76 -38.44
CA GLN A 54 -2.11 8.14 -38.56
C GLN A 54 -2.49 8.96 -37.33
N GLY A 55 -1.75 10.01 -37.01
CA GLY A 55 -2.04 10.82 -35.84
C GLY A 55 -1.00 11.89 -35.54
N SER A 56 -1.08 12.42 -34.32
CA SER A 56 -0.19 13.47 -33.83
C SER A 56 0.29 13.20 -32.41
N LEU A 57 1.49 13.69 -32.12
CA LEU A 57 2.08 13.76 -30.80
C LEU A 57 2.55 15.21 -30.60
N ASP A 58 1.81 15.95 -29.78
CA ASP A 58 2.00 17.37 -29.57
C ASP A 58 2.55 17.58 -28.15
N TRP A 59 3.65 18.33 -28.01
CA TRP A 59 4.31 18.60 -26.73
C TRP A 59 4.13 20.03 -26.28
N ARG A 60 4.05 20.21 -24.96
CA ARG A 60 4.00 21.49 -24.28
C ARG A 60 5.03 21.49 -23.14
N PRO A 61 6.17 22.16 -23.31
CA PRO A 61 7.12 22.38 -22.22
C PRO A 61 6.43 23.11 -21.06
N VAL A 62 6.56 22.58 -19.84
CA VAL A 62 5.98 23.16 -18.62
C VAL A 62 7.07 23.66 -17.69
N ALA A 63 8.17 22.92 -17.59
CA ALA A 63 9.34 23.28 -16.79
C ALA A 63 10.62 22.79 -17.48
N ALA A 64 11.78 23.08 -16.87
CA ALA A 64 13.08 22.64 -17.41
C ALA A 64 13.24 21.10 -17.46
N GLU A 65 12.53 20.39 -16.59
CA GLU A 65 12.61 18.93 -16.40
C GLU A 65 11.29 18.21 -16.73
N ARG A 66 10.33 18.92 -17.35
CA ARG A 66 8.98 18.40 -17.63
C ARG A 66 8.36 19.00 -18.89
N ALA A 67 7.77 18.13 -19.71
CA ALA A 67 6.90 18.50 -20.82
C ALA A 67 5.62 17.65 -20.79
N ASP A 68 4.48 18.31 -20.92
CA ASP A 68 3.20 17.63 -21.10
C ASP A 68 3.03 17.28 -22.58
N TYR A 69 2.25 16.24 -22.89
CA TYR A 69 1.95 15.83 -24.25
C TYR A 69 0.47 15.50 -24.45
N GLU A 70 0.02 15.63 -25.69
CA GLU A 70 -1.21 15.03 -26.22
C GLU A 70 -0.84 14.05 -27.33
N LEU A 71 -1.32 12.81 -27.22
CA LEU A 71 -1.18 11.77 -28.24
C LEU A 71 -2.57 11.42 -28.77
N ALA A 72 -2.76 11.54 -30.08
CA ALA A 72 -4.02 11.19 -30.75
C ALA A 72 -3.76 10.38 -32.01
N PHE A 73 -4.66 9.46 -32.34
CA PHE A 73 -4.57 8.69 -33.57
C PHE A 73 -5.93 8.34 -34.16
N GLN A 74 -5.89 7.95 -35.43
CA GLN A 74 -6.94 7.28 -36.17
C GLN A 74 -6.32 6.09 -36.91
N SER A 75 -7.08 5.01 -37.05
CA SER A 75 -6.67 3.81 -37.76
C SER A 75 -7.85 3.11 -38.44
N ALA A 76 -7.56 2.47 -39.57
CA ALA A 76 -8.51 1.62 -40.28
C ALA A 76 -8.93 0.36 -39.50
N ARG A 77 -8.15 -0.07 -38.50
CA ARG A 77 -8.45 -1.22 -37.65
C ARG A 77 -8.15 -0.90 -36.18
N PRO A 78 -8.75 -1.63 -35.22
CA PRO A 78 -8.44 -1.43 -33.80
C PRO A 78 -6.95 -1.67 -33.52
N VAL A 79 -6.28 -0.67 -32.98
CA VAL A 79 -4.88 -0.74 -32.54
C VAL A 79 -4.74 -0.13 -31.15
N ARG A 80 -3.60 -0.38 -30.52
CA ARG A 80 -3.10 0.41 -29.39
C ARG A 80 -1.78 1.05 -29.79
N LEU A 81 -1.51 2.24 -29.25
CA LEU A 81 -0.22 2.89 -29.41
C LEU A 81 0.65 2.70 -28.17
N ARG A 82 1.97 2.69 -28.35
CA ARG A 82 2.95 2.65 -27.27
C ARG A 82 3.95 3.77 -27.46
N LEU A 83 4.05 4.65 -26.47
CA LEU A 83 5.11 5.64 -26.35
C LEU A 83 6.14 5.08 -25.36
N GLU A 84 7.26 4.64 -25.90
CA GLU A 84 8.32 3.95 -25.18
C GLU A 84 9.53 4.88 -25.02
N PHE A 85 10.06 4.99 -23.81
CA PHE A 85 11.38 5.53 -23.57
C PHE A 85 12.40 4.39 -23.45
N ALA A 86 13.62 4.63 -23.94
CA ALA A 86 14.76 3.76 -23.74
C ALA A 86 15.98 4.60 -23.37
N TRP A 87 16.68 4.22 -22.30
CA TRP A 87 17.88 4.89 -21.81
C TRP A 87 19.12 4.10 -22.20
N LYS A 88 19.78 4.50 -23.29
CA LYS A 88 20.97 3.80 -23.83
C LYS A 88 22.15 3.88 -22.86
N GLY A 89 22.83 2.75 -22.66
CA GLY A 89 24.02 2.68 -21.79
C GLY A 89 23.75 2.94 -20.31
N ALA A 90 22.49 2.84 -19.88
CA ALA A 90 22.14 2.96 -18.46
C ALA A 90 22.59 1.71 -17.69
N ASP A 91 23.35 1.94 -16.61
CA ASP A 91 23.72 0.94 -15.63
C ASP A 91 23.02 1.21 -14.28
N GLY A 92 22.95 0.21 -13.41
CA GLY A 92 22.37 0.36 -12.07
C GLY A 92 20.87 0.73 -12.07
N VAL A 93 20.14 0.25 -13.08
CA VAL A 93 18.73 0.55 -13.33
C VAL A 93 17.81 0.11 -12.19
N PHE A 94 16.80 0.92 -11.91
CA PHE A 94 15.71 0.58 -11.01
C PHE A 94 14.38 1.04 -11.64
N HIS A 95 13.56 0.07 -12.05
CA HIS A 95 12.23 0.34 -12.60
C HIS A 95 11.24 0.61 -11.48
N LEU A 96 10.31 1.53 -11.70
CA LEU A 96 9.23 1.81 -10.75
C LEU A 96 7.91 2.05 -11.47
N ILE A 97 6.88 1.29 -11.09
CA ILE A 97 5.47 1.59 -11.37
C ILE A 97 4.76 1.59 -10.01
N PRO A 98 4.24 2.74 -9.53
CA PRO A 98 3.68 2.86 -8.18
C PRO A 98 2.65 1.76 -7.87
N ALA A 99 2.81 1.10 -6.74
CA ALA A 99 2.05 -0.07 -6.27
C ALA A 99 2.16 -1.38 -7.09
N CYS A 100 2.85 -1.40 -8.24
CA CYS A 100 2.93 -2.58 -9.12
C CYS A 100 4.34 -3.18 -9.21
N LEU A 101 5.36 -2.34 -9.33
CA LEU A 101 6.74 -2.77 -9.60
C LEU A 101 7.75 -1.85 -8.90
N PHE A 102 8.65 -2.45 -8.13
CA PHE A 102 9.76 -1.78 -7.45
C PHE A 102 11.04 -2.57 -7.73
N GLY A 103 11.89 -2.05 -8.63
CA GLY A 103 13.04 -2.77 -9.16
C GLY A 103 12.60 -3.99 -9.97
N ASP A 104 13.00 -5.18 -9.53
CA ASP A 104 12.59 -6.48 -10.09
C ASP A 104 11.50 -7.18 -9.25
N ASN A 105 10.92 -6.49 -8.25
CA ASN A 105 10.06 -7.05 -7.20
C ASN A 105 10.74 -8.16 -6.38
N ASN A 106 12.04 -8.02 -6.11
CA ASN A 106 12.84 -8.95 -5.31
C ASN A 106 12.85 -10.37 -5.88
N HIS A 107 13.04 -10.52 -7.19
CA HIS A 107 12.97 -11.81 -7.90
C HIS A 107 13.78 -12.93 -7.21
N ALA A 108 14.96 -12.60 -6.68
CA ALA A 108 15.83 -13.57 -6.01
C ALA A 108 15.32 -14.07 -4.64
N LEU A 109 14.40 -13.35 -3.99
CA LEU A 109 13.88 -13.68 -2.65
C LEU A 109 12.53 -14.41 -2.68
N VAL A 110 11.87 -14.42 -3.83
CA VAL A 110 10.49 -14.88 -3.98
C VAL A 110 10.43 -16.26 -4.62
N ARG A 111 9.38 -17.03 -4.32
CA ARG A 111 9.16 -18.31 -5.00
C ARG A 111 8.78 -18.07 -6.47
N PRO A 112 9.10 -19.01 -7.37
CA PRO A 112 8.56 -19.01 -8.72
C PRO A 112 7.04 -18.87 -8.71
N ASN A 113 6.52 -18.08 -9.64
CA ASN A 113 5.10 -17.86 -9.86
C ASN A 113 4.34 -17.21 -8.68
N GLU A 114 5.01 -16.57 -7.72
CA GLU A 114 4.31 -15.93 -6.59
C GLU A 114 3.55 -14.66 -7.04
N PHE A 115 4.21 -13.77 -7.78
CA PHE A 115 3.68 -12.52 -8.34
C PHE A 115 4.65 -11.97 -9.42
N PRO A 116 4.25 -10.96 -10.22
CA PRO A 116 5.07 -10.37 -11.27
C PRO A 116 6.45 -9.92 -10.80
N THR A 117 7.50 -10.40 -11.49
CA THR A 117 8.90 -9.99 -11.32
C THR A 117 9.49 -9.61 -12.68
N LEU A 118 10.24 -8.51 -12.71
CA LEU A 118 10.87 -8.04 -13.94
C LEU A 118 12.22 -8.72 -14.10
N HIS A 119 12.30 -9.73 -14.95
CA HIS A 119 13.48 -10.59 -15.09
C HIS A 119 13.56 -11.19 -16.50
N LYS A 120 14.65 -11.89 -16.84
CA LYS A 120 14.68 -12.69 -18.08
C LYS A 120 13.54 -13.71 -18.07
N ALA A 121 12.92 -13.92 -19.23
CA ALA A 121 11.83 -14.88 -19.40
C ALA A 121 12.28 -16.28 -19.00
N ASP A 122 11.47 -16.95 -18.18
CA ASP A 122 11.68 -18.33 -17.75
C ASP A 122 10.38 -19.13 -17.98
N PRO A 123 10.38 -20.14 -18.87
CA PRO A 123 9.21 -21.00 -19.09
C PRO A 123 8.69 -21.71 -17.83
N ALA A 124 9.53 -21.97 -16.83
CA ALA A 124 9.13 -22.56 -15.56
C ALA A 124 8.54 -21.53 -14.57
N ASN A 125 8.77 -20.24 -14.84
CA ASN A 125 8.28 -19.13 -14.03
C ASN A 125 7.67 -18.03 -14.92
N PRO A 126 6.46 -18.22 -15.48
CA PRO A 126 5.75 -17.20 -16.24
C PRO A 126 5.56 -15.85 -15.53
N ALA A 127 5.70 -15.81 -14.19
CA ALA A 127 5.70 -14.56 -13.44
C ALA A 127 7.02 -13.76 -13.57
N ALA A 128 8.07 -14.33 -14.15
CA ALA A 128 9.34 -13.69 -14.45
C ALA A 128 9.42 -13.35 -15.95
N ALA A 129 9.32 -12.06 -16.27
CA ALA A 129 9.25 -11.61 -17.66
C ALA A 129 10.03 -10.31 -17.89
N PRO A 130 10.61 -10.12 -19.10
CA PRO A 130 11.44 -8.95 -19.39
C PRO A 130 10.60 -7.70 -19.65
N LEU A 131 9.29 -7.88 -19.80
CA LEU A 131 8.30 -6.84 -20.01
C LEU A 131 7.12 -7.15 -19.09
N TRP A 132 6.71 -6.17 -18.30
CA TRP A 132 5.41 -6.16 -17.66
C TRP A 132 4.67 -4.90 -18.08
N GLU A 133 3.51 -5.06 -18.71
CA GLU A 133 2.54 -3.99 -18.94
C GLU A 133 1.30 -4.24 -18.07
N PHE A 134 0.83 -3.19 -17.41
CA PHE A 134 -0.36 -3.19 -16.58
C PHE A 134 -1.32 -2.13 -17.10
N ARG A 135 -2.61 -2.23 -16.77
CA ARG A 135 -3.50 -1.07 -16.84
C ARG A 135 -2.92 0.08 -16.02
N ALA A 136 -2.98 1.28 -16.58
CA ALA A 136 -2.55 2.51 -15.94
C ALA A 136 -3.30 2.75 -14.61
N ASP A 137 -4.59 2.39 -14.57
CA ASP A 137 -5.42 2.51 -13.37
C ASP A 137 -5.19 1.45 -12.28
N ARG A 138 -4.29 0.49 -12.52
CA ARG A 138 -3.79 -0.44 -11.49
C ARG A 138 -2.71 0.19 -10.63
N ALA A 139 -1.95 1.11 -11.20
CA ALA A 139 -0.94 1.86 -10.49
C ALA A 139 -1.59 2.98 -9.68
N ALA A 140 -1.11 3.23 -8.45
CA ALA A 140 -1.59 4.33 -7.61
C ALA A 140 -1.39 5.71 -8.28
N TYR A 141 -0.44 5.78 -9.22
CA TYR A 141 -0.23 6.87 -10.16
C TYR A 141 0.12 6.26 -11.53
N PRO A 142 -0.56 6.65 -12.62
CA PRO A 142 -0.32 6.06 -13.94
C PRO A 142 0.92 6.65 -14.60
N VAL A 143 2.08 6.20 -14.11
CA VAL A 143 3.42 6.60 -14.57
C VAL A 143 4.37 5.40 -14.54
N SER A 144 5.14 5.24 -15.61
CA SER A 144 6.30 4.34 -15.66
C SER A 144 7.58 5.14 -15.45
N MET A 145 8.44 4.70 -14.54
CA MET A 145 9.68 5.38 -14.18
C MET A 145 10.89 4.45 -14.24
N LEU A 146 12.03 5.02 -14.61
CA LEU A 146 13.32 4.36 -14.61
C LEU A 146 14.34 5.27 -13.93
N CYS A 147 14.95 4.74 -12.87
CA CYS A 147 16.00 5.44 -12.12
C CYS A 147 17.37 4.85 -12.48
N THR A 148 18.36 5.71 -12.61
CA THR A 148 19.77 5.36 -12.83
C THR A 148 20.64 6.25 -11.94
N PRO A 149 21.95 5.97 -11.78
CA PRO A 149 22.87 6.89 -11.13
C PRO A 149 22.93 8.29 -11.79
N ALA A 150 22.53 8.41 -13.07
CA ALA A 150 22.54 9.65 -13.82
C ALA A 150 21.25 10.48 -13.67
N GLY A 151 20.18 9.92 -13.09
CA GLY A 151 18.90 10.62 -12.94
C GLY A 151 17.68 9.70 -12.99
N VAL A 152 16.51 10.34 -13.06
CA VAL A 152 15.20 9.66 -13.17
C VAL A 152 14.48 10.13 -14.42
N VAL A 153 13.97 9.18 -15.22
CA VAL A 153 13.00 9.44 -16.29
C VAL A 153 11.64 8.89 -15.88
N GLY A 154 10.59 9.63 -16.20
CA GLY A 154 9.21 9.21 -15.98
C GLY A 154 8.32 9.56 -17.16
N LEU A 155 7.39 8.68 -17.50
CA LEU A 155 6.38 8.93 -18.51
C LEU A 155 5.00 8.58 -17.95
N SER A 156 4.16 9.59 -17.77
CA SER A 156 2.80 9.43 -17.27
C SER A 156 1.78 9.43 -18.40
N VAL A 157 0.60 8.90 -18.13
CA VAL A 157 -0.54 8.89 -19.06
C VAL A 157 -1.84 9.04 -18.28
N ALA A 158 -2.82 9.76 -18.81
CA ALA A 158 -4.17 9.72 -18.28
C ALA A 158 -4.65 8.26 -18.25
N PRO A 159 -5.25 7.77 -17.15
CA PRO A 159 -5.56 6.34 -17.02
C PRO A 159 -6.64 5.86 -18.00
N TYR A 160 -7.44 6.78 -18.55
CA TYR A 160 -8.51 6.50 -19.51
C TYR A 160 -8.46 7.46 -20.69
N ALA A 161 -8.94 6.99 -21.84
CA ALA A 161 -9.20 7.80 -23.02
C ALA A 161 -10.63 7.57 -23.50
N ASP A 162 -11.35 8.62 -23.85
CA ASP A 162 -12.72 8.51 -24.35
C ASP A 162 -12.75 7.80 -25.71
N ASP A 163 -13.68 6.87 -25.86
CA ASP A 163 -13.92 6.13 -27.09
C ASP A 163 -15.40 5.72 -27.13
N PRO A 164 -16.25 6.47 -27.86
CA PRO A 164 -17.67 6.18 -27.97
C PRO A 164 -17.99 4.81 -28.59
N SER A 165 -17.03 4.16 -29.26
CA SER A 165 -17.20 2.81 -29.80
C SER A 165 -16.91 1.71 -28.77
N ALA A 166 -16.23 2.04 -27.67
CA ALA A 166 -15.98 1.10 -26.59
C ALA A 166 -17.26 0.86 -25.77
N PRO A 167 -17.49 -0.36 -25.24
CA PRO A 167 -18.71 -0.68 -24.48
C PRO A 167 -18.98 0.25 -23.28
N GLU A 168 -17.92 0.76 -22.65
CA GLU A 168 -18.02 1.67 -21.49
C GLU A 168 -17.93 3.16 -21.90
N GLY A 169 -17.82 3.47 -23.20
CA GLY A 169 -17.60 4.82 -23.72
C GLY A 169 -16.16 5.34 -23.55
N PHE A 170 -15.26 4.50 -23.03
CA PHE A 170 -13.84 4.78 -22.87
C PHE A 170 -13.00 3.51 -22.97
N ILE A 171 -11.72 3.70 -23.25
CA ILE A 171 -10.69 2.67 -23.13
C ILE A 171 -9.74 2.99 -21.97
N ARG A 172 -9.11 1.93 -21.43
CA ARG A 172 -8.03 2.05 -20.44
C ARG A 172 -6.70 2.20 -21.16
N ASN A 173 -5.82 3.01 -20.58
CA ASN A 173 -4.43 3.16 -21.00
C ASN A 173 -3.52 2.24 -20.18
N GLY A 174 -2.27 2.05 -20.62
CA GLY A 174 -1.32 1.17 -19.95
C GLY A 174 -0.03 1.85 -19.53
N VAL A 175 0.66 1.22 -18.58
CA VAL A 175 2.01 1.57 -18.10
C VAL A 175 2.86 0.30 -18.12
N PHE A 176 4.13 0.42 -18.52
CA PHE A 176 5.01 -0.76 -18.60
C PHE A 176 6.46 -0.47 -18.27
N SER A 177 7.16 -1.53 -17.87
CA SER A 177 8.60 -1.58 -17.68
C SER A 177 9.20 -2.67 -18.56
N LEU A 178 10.33 -2.37 -19.19
CA LEU A 178 10.98 -3.22 -20.18
C LEU A 178 12.49 -3.30 -19.92
N LEU A 179 13.02 -4.51 -19.77
CA LEU A 179 14.46 -4.73 -19.67
C LEU A 179 15.18 -4.47 -21.01
N PRO A 180 16.44 -4.01 -20.98
CA PRO A 180 17.24 -3.72 -19.77
C PRO A 180 17.02 -2.32 -19.18
N ALA A 181 16.60 -1.33 -19.97
CA ALA A 181 16.54 0.07 -19.55
C ALA A 181 15.45 0.85 -20.31
N GLY A 182 14.25 0.28 -20.38
CA GLY A 182 13.11 0.86 -21.08
C GLY A 182 11.82 0.82 -20.27
N GLY A 183 10.83 1.52 -20.78
CA GLY A 183 9.50 1.58 -20.18
C GLY A 183 8.64 2.58 -20.94
N GLY A 184 7.45 2.84 -20.42
CA GLY A 184 6.61 3.88 -20.97
C GLY A 184 5.14 3.62 -20.75
N VAL A 185 4.34 4.12 -21.68
CA VAL A 185 2.88 4.12 -21.60
C VAL A 185 2.25 3.70 -22.92
N SER A 186 0.98 3.29 -22.85
CA SER A 186 0.17 2.95 -24.02
C SER A 186 -1.14 3.72 -24.04
N LEU A 187 -1.58 4.08 -25.25
CA LEU A 187 -2.94 4.55 -25.54
C LEU A 187 -3.75 3.33 -26.00
N GLY A 188 -4.72 2.93 -25.17
CA GLY A 188 -5.08 1.51 -25.02
C GLY A 188 -4.14 0.81 -24.04
N TYR A 189 -4.37 -0.46 -23.75
CA TYR A 189 -3.48 -1.23 -22.86
C TYR A 189 -3.44 -2.70 -23.26
N ALA A 190 -2.47 -3.44 -22.73
CA ALA A 190 -2.62 -4.87 -22.50
C ALA A 190 -1.93 -5.30 -21.18
N ASN A 191 -2.40 -6.38 -20.57
CA ASN A 191 -1.73 -7.03 -19.46
C ASN A 191 -0.76 -8.11 -19.99
N VAL A 192 0.51 -7.76 -20.19
CA VAL A 192 1.51 -8.63 -20.84
C VAL A 192 2.64 -8.93 -19.85
N PRO A 193 3.13 -10.19 -19.76
CA PRO A 193 2.74 -11.35 -20.58
C PRO A 193 1.46 -12.05 -20.13
N LEU A 194 0.96 -11.73 -18.94
CA LEU A 194 -0.21 -12.34 -18.32
C LEU A 194 -0.95 -11.28 -17.51
N THR A 195 -2.24 -11.52 -17.25
CA THR A 195 -2.99 -10.71 -16.29
C THR A 195 -2.74 -11.25 -14.89
N TYR A 196 -2.07 -10.47 -14.04
CA TYR A 196 -1.87 -10.84 -12.64
C TYR A 196 -3.10 -10.50 -11.80
N VAL A 197 -3.78 -11.53 -11.29
CA VAL A 197 -4.99 -11.32 -10.46
C VAL A 197 -4.60 -11.17 -8.99
N ASN A 198 -3.95 -12.17 -8.43
CA ASN A 198 -3.55 -12.23 -7.01
C ASN A 198 -2.55 -13.37 -6.83
N LYS A 199 -1.81 -13.42 -5.71
CA LYS A 199 -1.01 -14.55 -5.20
C LYS A 199 -1.11 -15.82 -6.06
N LYS A 200 -0.11 -16.09 -6.90
CA LYS A 200 0.00 -17.27 -7.79
C LYS A 200 -1.08 -17.46 -8.86
N MET A 201 -2.07 -16.59 -8.93
CA MET A 201 -3.16 -16.60 -9.89
C MET A 201 -2.91 -15.59 -11.00
N PHE A 202 -2.73 -16.15 -12.21
CA PHE A 202 -2.60 -15.43 -13.46
C PHE A 202 -3.71 -15.88 -14.40
N SER A 203 -4.24 -14.94 -15.17
CA SER A 203 -5.18 -15.21 -16.26
C SER A 203 -4.56 -14.78 -17.60
N PRO A 204 -5.17 -15.17 -18.75
CA PRO A 204 -4.71 -14.73 -20.06
C PRO A 204 -4.63 -13.20 -20.19
N THR A 205 -3.85 -12.73 -21.17
CA THR A 205 -3.76 -11.30 -21.49
C THR A 205 -5.15 -10.71 -21.75
N THR A 206 -5.40 -9.54 -21.17
CA THR A 206 -6.52 -8.67 -21.54
C THR A 206 -5.98 -7.41 -22.22
N ALA A 207 -6.75 -6.80 -23.12
CA ALA A 207 -6.30 -5.60 -23.83
C ALA A 207 -7.47 -4.72 -24.29
N HIS A 208 -7.24 -3.42 -24.36
CA HIS A 208 -8.11 -2.49 -25.07
C HIS A 208 -7.38 -1.92 -26.29
N ARG A 209 -8.11 -1.84 -27.41
CA ARG A 209 -7.68 -1.28 -28.68
C ARG A 209 -8.78 -0.38 -29.22
N SER A 210 -8.42 0.58 -30.06
CA SER A 210 -9.37 1.51 -30.65
C SER A 210 -9.00 1.83 -32.10
N THR A 211 -9.99 2.23 -32.89
CA THR A 211 -9.77 2.82 -34.21
C THR A 211 -9.46 4.31 -34.12
N ALA A 212 -9.77 4.99 -33.02
CA ALA A 212 -9.40 6.39 -32.81
C ALA A 212 -9.49 6.73 -31.32
N ALA A 213 -8.41 7.27 -30.76
CA ALA A 213 -8.41 7.72 -29.37
C ALA A 213 -7.44 8.88 -29.19
N ARG A 214 -7.58 9.57 -28.05
CA ARG A 214 -6.71 10.66 -27.60
C ARG A 214 -6.40 10.48 -26.13
N THR A 215 -5.16 10.73 -25.75
CA THR A 215 -4.75 10.79 -24.34
C THR A 215 -3.75 11.92 -24.10
N THR A 216 -3.59 12.29 -22.85
CA THR A 216 -2.58 13.24 -22.38
C THR A 216 -1.65 12.57 -21.37
N GLY A 217 -0.50 13.18 -21.13
CA GLY A 217 0.42 12.77 -20.07
C GLY A 217 1.59 13.71 -19.97
N SER A 218 2.62 13.32 -19.22
CA SER A 218 3.82 14.13 -19.02
C SER A 218 5.08 13.27 -19.11
N LEU A 219 6.12 13.81 -19.76
CA LEU A 219 7.49 13.32 -19.69
C LEU A 219 8.25 14.10 -18.63
N TYR A 220 9.01 13.39 -17.80
CA TYR A 220 9.87 13.92 -16.76
C TYR A 220 11.31 13.45 -16.98
N TRP A 221 12.28 14.34 -16.78
CA TRP A 221 13.71 14.02 -16.86
C TRP A 221 14.49 14.75 -15.76
N LEU A 222 14.60 14.11 -14.60
CA LEU A 222 15.28 14.67 -13.43
C LEU A 222 16.77 14.28 -13.48
N ALA A 223 17.57 15.07 -14.18
CA ALA A 223 19.02 14.83 -14.30
C ALA A 223 19.71 14.95 -12.94
N GLY A 224 20.62 14.02 -12.63
CA GLY A 224 21.36 13.99 -11.36
C GLY A 224 20.53 13.64 -10.11
N ALA A 225 19.22 13.48 -10.23
CA ALA A 225 18.38 13.03 -9.13
C ALA A 225 18.66 11.56 -8.80
N ASP A 226 18.80 11.24 -7.52
CA ASP A 226 18.78 9.84 -7.10
C ASP A 226 17.37 9.24 -7.20
N ARG A 227 17.23 7.96 -6.83
CA ARG A 227 15.96 7.22 -6.93
C ARG A 227 14.79 7.90 -6.22
N ARG A 228 15.03 8.72 -5.18
CA ARG A 228 13.98 9.46 -4.46
C ARG A 228 13.39 10.59 -5.30
N GLY A 229 14.00 10.94 -6.43
CA GLY A 229 13.43 11.87 -7.41
C GLY A 229 12.04 11.45 -7.91
N VAL A 230 11.69 10.15 -7.82
CA VAL A 230 10.35 9.66 -8.16
C VAL A 230 9.24 10.33 -7.33
N HIS A 231 9.52 10.77 -6.10
CA HIS A 231 8.51 11.42 -5.25
C HIS A 231 8.10 12.79 -5.82
N ARG A 232 9.01 13.51 -6.48
CA ARG A 232 8.68 14.75 -7.21
C ARG A 232 7.72 14.48 -8.37
N ILE A 233 7.97 13.41 -9.13
CA ILE A 233 7.10 12.98 -10.24
C ILE A 233 5.72 12.61 -9.71
N VAL A 234 5.65 11.83 -8.62
CA VAL A 234 4.39 11.44 -8.00
C VAL A 234 3.61 12.64 -7.45
N GLY A 235 4.28 13.61 -6.83
CA GLY A 235 3.65 14.86 -6.39
C GLY A 235 3.06 15.68 -7.55
N ASP A 236 3.75 15.76 -8.67
CA ASP A 236 3.28 16.44 -9.88
C ASP A 236 2.09 15.70 -10.54
N VAL A 237 2.15 14.37 -10.59
CA VAL A 237 1.08 13.54 -11.14
C VAL A 237 -0.17 13.64 -10.25
N TYR A 238 0.01 13.60 -8.93
CA TYR A 238 -1.05 13.86 -7.96
C TYR A 238 -1.71 15.22 -8.20
N ALA A 239 -0.93 16.29 -8.33
CA ALA A 239 -1.46 17.64 -8.50
C ALA A 239 -2.32 17.79 -9.77
N GLN A 240 -2.06 17.00 -10.81
CA GLN A 240 -2.82 17.01 -12.05
C GLN A 240 -4.16 16.29 -11.96
N TRP A 241 -4.22 15.17 -11.22
CA TRP A 241 -5.37 14.25 -11.26
C TRP A 241 -6.08 14.05 -9.94
N ARG A 242 -5.68 14.78 -8.89
CA ARG A 242 -6.32 14.72 -7.58
C ARG A 242 -7.82 14.95 -7.69
N ASP A 243 -8.57 13.95 -7.27
CA ASP A 243 -10.03 14.00 -7.11
C ASP A 243 -10.38 13.52 -5.71
N ARG A 244 -10.58 14.45 -4.76
CA ARG A 244 -10.85 14.10 -3.36
C ARG A 244 -12.25 13.47 -3.24
N PRO A 245 -12.42 12.33 -2.54
CA PRO A 245 -13.73 11.73 -2.31
C PRO A 245 -14.69 12.69 -1.59
N ALA A 246 -15.95 12.71 -2.02
CA ALA A 246 -17.02 13.38 -1.31
C ALA A 246 -17.63 12.43 -0.27
N HIS A 247 -18.01 12.98 0.87
CA HIS A 247 -18.67 12.26 1.96
C HIS A 247 -19.69 13.17 2.62
N GLN A 248 -20.71 12.58 3.23
CA GLN A 248 -21.78 13.29 3.94
C GLN A 248 -21.56 13.28 5.45
N LYS A 249 -21.04 12.17 5.99
CA LYS A 249 -20.85 11.96 7.41
C LYS A 249 -19.55 12.57 7.89
N SER A 250 -19.57 13.02 9.14
CA SER A 250 -18.38 13.54 9.83
C SER A 250 -17.46 12.39 10.33
N PRO A 251 -16.16 12.67 10.56
CA PRO A 251 -15.28 11.71 11.22
C PRO A 251 -15.79 11.18 12.56
N ALA A 252 -16.47 12.02 13.35
CA ALA A 252 -17.01 11.62 14.65
C ALA A 252 -18.20 10.65 14.51
N GLU A 253 -19.13 10.90 13.58
CA GLU A 253 -20.25 9.98 13.29
C GLU A 253 -19.73 8.63 12.79
N ALA A 254 -18.75 8.64 11.88
CA ALA A 254 -18.16 7.44 11.32
C ALA A 254 -17.41 6.61 12.37
N ALA A 255 -16.55 7.24 13.18
CA ALA A 255 -15.82 6.54 14.25
C ALA A 255 -16.76 5.94 15.30
N ARG A 256 -17.85 6.65 15.65
CA ARG A 256 -18.89 6.11 16.53
C ARG A 256 -19.61 4.91 15.91
N ALA A 257 -19.99 5.00 14.64
CA ALA A 257 -20.66 3.91 13.94
C ALA A 257 -19.79 2.65 13.86
N ILE A 258 -18.48 2.79 13.65
CA ILE A 258 -17.54 1.67 13.71
C ILE A 258 -17.50 1.06 15.12
N ALA A 259 -17.42 1.88 16.18
CA ALA A 259 -17.46 1.40 17.56
C ALA A 259 -18.74 0.59 17.86
N GLU A 260 -19.89 1.09 17.41
CA GLU A 260 -21.18 0.39 17.53
C GLU A 260 -21.22 -0.90 16.70
N ALA A 261 -20.58 -0.95 15.54
CA ALA A 261 -20.45 -2.17 14.73
C ALA A 261 -19.55 -3.21 15.42
N PHE A 262 -18.50 -2.80 16.12
CA PHE A 262 -17.71 -3.72 16.95
C PHE A 262 -18.56 -4.36 18.06
N ILE A 263 -19.41 -3.58 18.71
CA ILE A 263 -20.29 -4.04 19.79
C ILE A 263 -21.38 -4.98 19.27
N GLY A 264 -22.08 -4.56 18.21
CA GLY A 264 -23.32 -5.21 17.78
C GLY A 264 -23.18 -6.21 16.64
N VAL A 265 -22.06 -6.20 15.90
CA VAL A 265 -21.85 -7.08 14.76
C VAL A 265 -20.65 -7.99 15.01
N ASN A 266 -19.49 -7.42 15.36
CA ASN A 266 -18.22 -8.14 15.31
C ASN A 266 -17.96 -9.12 16.47
N TRP A 267 -18.70 -8.98 17.57
CA TRP A 267 -18.64 -9.85 18.74
C TRP A 267 -19.35 -11.19 18.50
N ASP A 268 -18.73 -12.29 18.91
CA ASP A 268 -19.34 -13.61 18.88
C ASP A 268 -19.30 -14.26 20.28
N GLU A 269 -20.46 -14.63 20.81
CA GLU A 269 -20.61 -15.25 22.13
C GLU A 269 -20.00 -16.65 22.19
N GLY A 270 -20.01 -17.40 21.07
CA GLY A 270 -19.46 -18.75 21.01
C GLY A 270 -17.94 -18.77 21.16
N PHE A 271 -17.27 -17.78 20.57
CA PHE A 271 -15.84 -17.57 20.75
C PHE A 271 -15.49 -16.76 22.02
N GLY A 272 -16.44 -16.00 22.58
CA GLY A 272 -16.18 -15.05 23.65
C GLY A 272 -15.14 -13.99 23.24
N ASN A 273 -15.11 -13.64 21.96
CA ASN A 273 -14.13 -12.72 21.39
C ASN A 273 -14.68 -11.99 20.16
N TYR A 274 -14.02 -10.91 19.76
CA TYR A 274 -14.28 -10.31 18.45
C TYR A 274 -13.84 -11.27 17.34
N THR A 275 -14.53 -11.21 16.22
CA THR A 275 -14.32 -12.13 15.08
C THR A 275 -14.13 -11.38 13.78
N ASN A 276 -13.54 -12.03 12.80
CA ASN A 276 -13.78 -11.64 11.42
C ASN A 276 -15.01 -12.36 10.92
N GLN A 277 -15.77 -11.65 10.11
CA GLN A 277 -17.04 -12.14 9.60
C GLN A 277 -17.05 -12.15 8.08
N HIS A 278 -17.81 -13.07 7.53
CA HIS A 278 -18.05 -13.17 6.09
C HIS A 278 -19.53 -13.43 5.85
N CYS A 279 -19.99 -13.07 4.66
CA CYS A 279 -21.32 -13.41 4.19
C CYS A 279 -21.24 -13.79 2.70
N ARG A 280 -22.37 -14.10 2.08
CA ARG A 280 -22.45 -14.44 0.65
C ARG A 280 -23.50 -13.58 -0.02
N VAL A 281 -23.08 -12.70 -0.92
CA VAL A 281 -23.99 -11.78 -1.60
C VAL A 281 -24.36 -12.37 -2.98
N PRO A 282 -25.65 -12.37 -3.39
CA PRO A 282 -26.81 -11.83 -2.67
C PRO A 282 -27.55 -12.85 -1.78
N ALA A 283 -27.14 -14.13 -1.77
CA ALA A 283 -27.98 -15.22 -1.27
C ALA A 283 -28.12 -15.28 0.26
N ASP A 284 -27.06 -14.96 1.02
CA ASP A 284 -27.07 -14.90 2.48
C ASP A 284 -26.19 -13.73 2.96
N ARG A 285 -26.83 -12.57 3.15
CA ARG A 285 -26.19 -11.31 3.54
C ARG A 285 -25.90 -11.23 5.04
N THR A 286 -26.17 -12.30 5.78
CA THR A 286 -25.91 -12.36 7.22
C THR A 286 -24.42 -12.54 7.43
N LEU A 287 -23.80 -11.59 8.13
CA LEU A 287 -22.41 -11.72 8.55
C LEU A 287 -22.29 -12.81 9.60
N LYS A 288 -21.40 -13.78 9.34
CA LYS A 288 -21.12 -14.91 10.22
C LYS A 288 -19.65 -14.94 10.57
N ALA A 289 -19.38 -15.11 11.87
CA ALA A 289 -18.04 -15.34 12.39
C ALA A 289 -17.39 -16.54 11.70
N TRP A 290 -16.14 -16.37 11.25
CA TRP A 290 -15.35 -17.47 10.69
C TRP A 290 -13.99 -17.66 11.38
N ARG A 291 -13.50 -16.64 12.08
CA ARG A 291 -12.39 -16.82 13.03
C ARG A 291 -12.44 -15.83 14.19
N PRO A 292 -12.04 -16.24 15.40
CA PRO A 292 -11.74 -15.32 16.49
C PRO A 292 -10.49 -14.50 16.19
N ILE A 293 -10.44 -13.30 16.78
CA ILE A 293 -9.31 -12.39 16.73
C ILE A 293 -8.57 -12.49 18.05
N SER A 294 -7.62 -13.41 18.09
CA SER A 294 -6.86 -13.70 19.30
C SER A 294 -5.39 -13.33 19.15
N GLU A 295 -4.96 -12.87 17.98
CA GLU A 295 -3.58 -12.46 17.76
C GLU A 295 -3.28 -11.19 18.55
N ILE A 296 -2.04 -11.04 19.04
CA ILE A 296 -1.71 -9.94 19.97
C ILE A 296 -1.43 -8.60 19.27
N GLY A 297 -1.01 -8.65 18.01
CA GLY A 297 -0.51 -7.49 17.26
C GLY A 297 -1.21 -7.36 15.91
N TRP A 298 -0.46 -7.49 14.81
CA TRP A 298 -1.01 -7.45 13.46
C TRP A 298 -2.24 -8.36 13.28
N THR A 299 -3.29 -7.82 12.66
CA THR A 299 -4.65 -8.39 12.55
C THR A 299 -5.38 -8.70 13.87
N GLY A 300 -4.84 -8.23 15.00
CA GLY A 300 -5.17 -8.69 16.35
C GLY A 300 -5.48 -7.58 17.36
N GLY A 301 -5.50 -7.96 18.64
CA GLY A 301 -5.97 -7.16 19.77
C GLY A 301 -5.27 -5.83 19.97
N GLY A 302 -3.95 -5.72 19.70
CA GLY A 302 -3.22 -4.46 19.80
C GLY A 302 -3.82 -3.37 18.90
N VAL A 303 -4.22 -3.73 17.68
CA VAL A 303 -4.86 -2.82 16.71
C VAL A 303 -6.24 -2.36 17.18
N LEU A 304 -6.98 -3.23 17.87
CA LEU A 304 -8.34 -2.93 18.36
C LEU A 304 -8.31 -2.09 19.65
N ALA A 305 -7.38 -2.38 20.55
CA ALA A 305 -7.37 -1.80 21.89
C ALA A 305 -7.22 -0.27 21.89
N TRP A 306 -6.35 0.28 21.05
CA TRP A 306 -6.11 1.72 20.98
C TRP A 306 -7.36 2.54 20.60
N PRO A 307 -8.01 2.30 19.44
CA PRO A 307 -9.23 3.01 19.09
C PRO A 307 -10.39 2.74 20.07
N PHE A 308 -10.46 1.54 20.68
CA PHE A 308 -11.48 1.26 21.70
C PHE A 308 -11.28 2.11 22.96
N LEU A 309 -10.05 2.25 23.43
CA LEU A 309 -9.73 3.07 24.60
C LEU A 309 -10.12 4.54 24.36
N GLN A 310 -9.82 5.06 23.18
CA GLN A 310 -10.23 6.42 22.78
C GLN A 310 -11.75 6.56 22.71
N ALA A 311 -12.45 5.59 22.13
CA ALA A 311 -13.92 5.60 22.04
C ALA A 311 -14.60 5.44 23.39
N GLN A 312 -14.04 4.66 24.32
CA GLN A 312 -14.54 4.52 25.69
C GLN A 312 -14.50 5.86 26.43
N VAL A 313 -13.45 6.66 26.25
CA VAL A 313 -13.35 7.99 26.85
C VAL A 313 -14.32 8.98 26.19
N ARG A 314 -14.39 8.97 24.86
CA ARG A 314 -15.20 9.94 24.11
C ARG A 314 -16.70 9.66 24.17
N TRP A 315 -17.08 8.38 24.22
CA TRP A 315 -18.45 7.92 24.31
C TRP A 315 -18.60 6.93 25.47
N PRO A 316 -18.62 7.43 26.72
CA PRO A 316 -18.66 6.61 27.93
C PRO A 316 -19.99 5.86 28.11
N GLU A 317 -20.98 6.04 27.23
CA GLU A 317 -22.19 5.23 27.15
C GLU A 317 -22.00 3.93 26.35
N LEU A 318 -20.97 3.84 25.49
CA LEU A 318 -20.68 2.62 24.74
C LEU A 318 -20.17 1.51 25.67
N ARG A 319 -20.66 0.29 25.46
CA ARG A 319 -20.30 -0.89 26.26
C ARG A 319 -19.73 -1.96 25.35
N PHE A 320 -18.40 -1.96 25.23
CA PHE A 320 -17.67 -3.02 24.53
C PHE A 320 -17.79 -4.34 25.31
N PRO A 321 -18.22 -5.45 24.67
CA PRO A 321 -18.32 -6.76 25.34
C PRO A 321 -16.98 -7.23 25.94
N LYS A 322 -15.88 -6.91 25.22
CA LYS A 322 -14.51 -7.01 25.71
C LYS A 322 -13.83 -5.66 25.55
N THR A 323 -13.50 -5.05 26.68
CA THR A 323 -12.91 -3.70 26.77
C THR A 323 -11.47 -3.66 26.24
N ALA A 324 -10.98 -2.46 25.92
CA ALA A 324 -9.58 -2.25 25.56
C ALA A 324 -8.63 -2.81 26.63
N GLU A 325 -8.93 -2.57 27.90
CA GLU A 325 -8.17 -3.03 29.06
C GLU A 325 -8.08 -4.56 29.11
N GLN A 326 -9.20 -5.26 28.92
CA GLN A 326 -9.22 -6.73 28.89
C GLN A 326 -8.43 -7.31 27.71
N ILE A 327 -8.42 -6.63 26.55
CA ILE A 327 -7.60 -7.03 25.41
C ILE A 327 -6.11 -6.89 25.76
N LEU A 328 -5.71 -5.74 26.29
CA LEU A 328 -4.32 -5.45 26.67
C LEU A 328 -3.84 -6.39 27.78
N ASP A 329 -4.67 -6.65 28.79
CA ASP A 329 -4.38 -7.62 29.84
C ASP A 329 -4.19 -9.04 29.28
N GLY A 330 -5.01 -9.44 28.30
CA GLY A 330 -4.87 -10.71 27.58
C GLY A 330 -3.51 -10.83 26.88
N ILE A 331 -3.05 -9.76 26.23
CA ILE A 331 -1.72 -9.72 25.61
C ILE A 331 -0.62 -9.90 26.65
N THR A 332 -0.69 -9.18 27.78
CA THR A 332 0.34 -9.33 28.83
C THR A 332 0.34 -10.71 29.50
N ALA A 333 -0.79 -11.42 29.46
CA ALA A 333 -0.95 -12.74 30.11
C ALA A 333 -0.25 -13.87 29.34
N VAL A 334 0.08 -13.68 28.07
CA VAL A 334 0.74 -14.70 27.24
C VAL A 334 2.25 -14.53 27.12
N TRP A 335 2.87 -13.95 28.16
CA TRP A 335 4.31 -13.84 28.29
C TRP A 335 5.01 -15.22 28.26
N ASN A 336 6.07 -15.34 27.47
CA ASN A 336 6.93 -16.51 27.40
C ASN A 336 8.33 -16.17 27.96
N GLU A 337 8.59 -16.61 29.19
CA GLU A 337 9.85 -16.36 29.90
C GLU A 337 11.09 -16.88 29.16
N ARG A 338 10.95 -17.97 28.39
CA ARG A 338 12.08 -18.63 27.72
C ARG A 338 12.59 -17.83 26.53
N SER A 339 11.67 -17.27 25.75
CA SER A 339 11.99 -16.48 24.57
C SER A 339 12.16 -15.00 24.87
N GLY A 340 11.56 -14.49 25.95
CA GLY A 340 11.52 -13.07 26.26
C GLY A 340 10.50 -12.30 25.40
N PHE A 341 9.53 -13.01 24.82
CA PHE A 341 8.48 -12.45 23.97
C PHE A 341 7.09 -12.87 24.46
N PHE A 342 6.05 -12.24 23.94
CA PHE A 342 4.69 -12.76 24.08
C PHE A 342 4.49 -13.92 23.09
N ASN A 343 3.75 -14.95 23.49
CA ASN A 343 3.15 -15.83 22.48
C ASN A 343 2.23 -14.98 21.60
N ASP A 344 2.31 -15.20 20.28
CA ASP A 344 1.71 -14.34 19.27
C ASP A 344 0.17 -14.35 19.29
N VAL A 345 -0.43 -15.22 20.09
CA VAL A 345 -1.88 -15.37 20.25
C VAL A 345 -2.27 -15.47 21.73
N ALA A 346 -3.29 -14.71 22.13
CA ALA A 346 -3.91 -14.64 23.45
C ALA A 346 -5.31 -15.28 23.50
N GLY A 347 -5.46 -16.49 22.98
CA GLY A 347 -6.74 -17.22 22.94
C GLY A 347 -6.81 -18.23 21.80
N ALA A 348 -7.98 -18.84 21.56
CA ALA A 348 -8.15 -19.71 20.40
C ALA A 348 -7.94 -18.92 19.10
N SER A 349 -7.13 -19.45 18.18
CA SER A 349 -6.86 -18.83 16.87
C SER A 349 -7.15 -19.81 15.74
N LEU A 350 -7.45 -19.27 14.57
CA LEU A 350 -7.31 -20.04 13.34
C LEU A 350 -5.82 -20.24 13.05
N VAL A 351 -5.40 -21.47 12.79
CA VAL A 351 -4.05 -21.82 12.38
C VAL A 351 -4.10 -22.47 11.00
N GLY A 352 -3.32 -21.94 10.05
CA GLY A 352 -3.33 -22.37 8.66
C GLY A 352 -4.22 -21.52 7.76
N ILE A 353 -4.30 -21.88 6.48
CA ILE A 353 -4.97 -21.07 5.46
C ILE A 353 -6.49 -21.28 5.53
N PRO A 354 -7.29 -20.21 5.74
CA PRO A 354 -8.74 -20.29 5.79
C PRO A 354 -9.31 -20.98 4.53
N GLY A 355 -10.23 -21.93 4.72
CA GLY A 355 -10.89 -22.64 3.62
C GLY A 355 -10.05 -23.72 2.92
N LEU A 356 -8.79 -23.94 3.32
CA LEU A 356 -7.94 -25.01 2.81
C LEU A 356 -7.55 -26.01 3.91
N ASN A 357 -6.65 -25.58 4.81
CA ASN A 357 -6.13 -26.41 5.91
C ASN A 357 -6.24 -25.71 7.28
N GLY A 358 -6.98 -24.61 7.35
CA GLY A 358 -7.18 -23.83 8.57
C GLY A 358 -8.03 -24.57 9.61
N ALA A 359 -7.56 -24.61 10.86
CA ALA A 359 -8.32 -25.16 12.00
C ALA A 359 -8.25 -24.22 13.21
N ILE A 360 -9.31 -24.20 14.02
CA ILE A 360 -9.30 -23.48 15.30
C ILE A 360 -8.48 -24.29 16.30
N MET A 361 -7.41 -23.69 16.81
CA MET A 361 -6.50 -24.30 17.79
C MET A 361 -6.40 -23.43 19.03
N SER A 362 -6.14 -24.05 20.18
CA SER A 362 -5.90 -23.33 21.44
C SER A 362 -4.59 -22.54 21.36
N GLY A 363 -4.65 -21.26 21.75
CA GLY A 363 -3.62 -20.24 21.58
C GLY A 363 -2.21 -20.64 21.97
N GLN A 364 -1.34 -20.58 20.98
CA GLN A 364 0.11 -20.65 21.15
C GLN A 364 0.75 -19.52 20.33
N ILE A 365 1.77 -19.86 19.56
CA ILE A 365 2.54 -18.94 18.74
C ILE A 365 2.02 -18.85 17.30
N ASN A 366 1.13 -19.77 16.90
CA ASN A 366 0.63 -19.84 15.54
C ASN A 366 -0.70 -19.09 15.41
N GLY A 367 -0.73 -18.12 14.52
CA GLY A 367 -1.93 -17.41 14.08
C GLY A 367 -2.38 -17.85 12.69
N TRP A 368 -3.33 -17.14 12.11
CA TRP A 368 -3.88 -17.49 10.79
C TRP A 368 -2.85 -17.37 9.66
N TRP A 369 -1.80 -16.57 9.85
CA TRP A 369 -0.70 -16.42 8.89
C TRP A 369 0.30 -17.58 8.91
N SER A 370 0.25 -18.44 9.93
CA SER A 370 1.23 -19.52 10.08
C SER A 370 1.14 -20.46 8.88
N GLY A 371 2.27 -20.63 8.20
CA GLY A 371 2.41 -21.50 7.03
C GLY A 371 2.33 -20.81 5.68
N PHE A 372 1.94 -19.53 5.59
CA PHE A 372 2.05 -18.77 4.32
C PHE A 372 3.53 -18.65 3.89
N LEU A 373 4.37 -18.23 4.84
CA LEU A 373 5.81 -18.43 4.84
C LEU A 373 6.11 -19.65 5.72
N PRO A 374 6.66 -20.76 5.19
CA PRO A 374 6.91 -21.97 5.99
C PRO A 374 7.76 -21.74 7.24
N SER A 375 8.64 -20.74 7.21
CA SER A 375 9.48 -20.35 8.35
C SER A 375 8.71 -19.72 9.52
N THR A 376 7.48 -19.26 9.32
CA THR A 376 6.66 -18.59 10.37
C THR A 376 6.02 -19.57 11.34
N THR A 377 5.87 -20.84 10.97
CA THR A 377 5.30 -21.86 11.85
C THR A 377 6.19 -22.08 13.07
N ASP A 378 5.60 -22.08 14.26
CA ASP A 378 6.26 -22.25 15.54
C ASP A 378 7.37 -21.21 15.81
N ARG A 379 7.17 -19.97 15.35
CA ARG A 379 8.10 -18.84 15.56
C ARG A 379 7.37 -17.58 15.99
N HIS A 380 8.02 -16.81 16.86
CA HIS A 380 7.54 -15.47 17.21
C HIS A 380 7.81 -14.56 16.03
N CYS A 381 6.81 -13.78 15.64
CA CYS A 381 6.94 -12.87 14.52
C CYS A 381 7.24 -11.46 15.02
N ALA A 382 8.15 -10.77 14.35
CA ALA A 382 8.52 -9.40 14.74
C ALA A 382 7.34 -8.43 14.58
N TYR A 383 6.52 -8.62 13.55
CA TYR A 383 5.36 -7.76 13.31
C TYR A 383 4.37 -7.86 14.48
N THR A 384 4.01 -9.06 14.93
CA THR A 384 3.06 -9.25 16.04
C THR A 384 3.60 -8.71 17.36
N ASN A 385 4.81 -9.11 17.76
CA ASN A 385 5.40 -8.73 19.04
C ASN A 385 5.78 -7.25 19.11
N GLY A 386 6.37 -6.70 18.04
CA GLY A 386 6.70 -5.27 17.97
C GLY A 386 5.46 -4.39 17.99
N HIS A 387 4.42 -4.78 17.24
CA HIS A 387 3.15 -4.04 17.20
C HIS A 387 2.39 -4.12 18.53
N ALA A 388 2.42 -5.28 19.21
CA ALA A 388 1.86 -5.42 20.56
C ALA A 388 2.59 -4.53 21.58
N ALA A 389 3.93 -4.52 21.58
CA ALA A 389 4.72 -3.65 22.45
C ALA A 389 4.43 -2.16 22.18
N TYR A 390 4.34 -1.77 20.91
CA TYR A 390 3.96 -0.41 20.50
C TYR A 390 2.60 -0.01 21.07
N TYR A 391 1.56 -0.80 20.85
CA TYR A 391 0.21 -0.45 21.33
C TYR A 391 0.05 -0.53 22.84
N LEU A 392 0.73 -1.47 23.53
CA LEU A 392 0.76 -1.50 25.00
C LEU A 392 1.30 -0.18 25.55
N LEU A 393 2.43 0.31 25.02
CA LEU A 393 3.04 1.56 25.47
C LEU A 393 2.23 2.80 25.04
N LYS A 394 1.68 2.81 23.81
CA LYS A 394 0.80 3.88 23.32
C LYS A 394 -0.46 4.02 24.19
N CYS A 395 -1.12 2.90 24.51
CA CYS A 395 -2.30 2.87 25.37
C CYS A 395 -1.94 3.22 26.81
N ALA A 396 -0.82 2.71 27.35
CA ALA A 396 -0.36 3.03 28.69
C ALA A 396 -0.13 4.54 28.87
N ARG A 397 0.55 5.17 27.90
CA ARG A 397 0.78 6.61 27.88
C ARG A 397 -0.52 7.41 27.90
N PHE A 398 -1.53 6.97 27.15
CA PHE A 398 -2.84 7.61 27.16
C PHE A 398 -3.56 7.42 28.50
N LEU A 399 -3.60 6.19 29.03
CA LEU A 399 -4.27 5.88 30.30
C LEU A 399 -3.65 6.66 31.47
N ARG A 400 -2.32 6.79 31.51
CA ARG A 400 -1.61 7.60 32.52
C ARG A 400 -2.04 9.07 32.49
N ARG A 401 -2.23 9.64 31.29
CA ARG A 401 -2.71 11.03 31.14
C ARG A 401 -4.14 11.22 31.64
N GLN A 402 -4.92 10.15 31.67
CA GLN A 402 -6.27 10.12 32.26
C GLN A 402 -6.25 9.77 33.75
N GLY A 403 -5.07 9.64 34.39
CA GLY A 403 -4.92 9.29 35.80
C GLY A 403 -5.08 7.80 36.12
N GLY A 404 -5.15 6.92 35.12
CA GLY A 404 -5.28 5.47 35.31
C GLY A 404 -3.94 4.75 35.56
N ASP A 405 -4.03 3.49 36.02
CA ASP A 405 -2.86 2.64 36.27
C ASP A 405 -2.57 1.70 35.10
N ALA A 406 -1.48 1.96 34.37
CA ALA A 406 -1.02 1.15 33.25
C ALA A 406 0.25 0.32 33.57
N THR A 407 0.63 0.21 34.85
CA THR A 407 1.91 -0.37 35.28
C THR A 407 2.15 -1.77 34.72
N ARG A 408 1.11 -2.61 34.67
CA ARG A 408 1.20 -3.97 34.14
C ARG A 408 1.59 -3.99 32.65
N TRP A 409 0.98 -3.11 31.86
CA TRP A 409 1.22 -3.03 30.41
C TRP A 409 2.61 -2.48 30.11
N GLU A 410 3.00 -1.44 30.84
CA GLU A 410 4.33 -0.84 30.81
C GLU A 410 5.41 -1.89 31.09
N GLN A 411 5.31 -2.61 32.21
CA GLN A 411 6.28 -3.64 32.58
C GLN A 411 6.35 -4.77 31.55
N ALA A 412 5.20 -5.22 31.02
CA ALA A 412 5.16 -6.28 30.03
C ALA A 412 5.83 -5.87 28.71
N ALA A 413 5.53 -4.67 28.21
CA ALA A 413 6.14 -4.16 26.98
C ALA A 413 7.64 -3.89 27.14
N LEU A 414 8.07 -3.34 28.28
CA LEU A 414 9.50 -3.11 28.56
C LEU A 414 10.31 -4.41 28.52
N LYS A 415 9.78 -5.54 29.02
CA LYS A 415 10.47 -6.84 28.92
C LYS A 415 10.72 -7.27 27.47
N VAL A 416 9.77 -7.01 26.56
CA VAL A 416 9.94 -7.28 25.13
C VAL A 416 10.97 -6.32 24.53
N CYS A 417 10.89 -5.02 24.85
CA CYS A 417 11.86 -4.03 24.40
C CYS A 417 13.29 -4.37 24.87
N ASP A 418 13.47 -4.77 26.12
CA ASP A 418 14.77 -5.17 26.66
C ASP A 418 15.32 -6.40 25.93
N THR A 419 14.46 -7.41 25.71
CA THR A 419 14.84 -8.63 24.98
C THR A 419 15.25 -8.32 23.55
N VAL A 420 14.51 -7.49 22.82
CA VAL A 420 14.83 -7.20 21.42
C VAL A 420 16.06 -6.29 21.27
N ILE A 421 16.34 -5.43 22.26
CA ILE A 421 17.58 -4.65 22.31
C ILE A 421 18.79 -5.53 22.60
N GLU A 422 18.67 -6.48 23.53
CA GLU A 422 19.71 -7.49 23.80
C GLU A 422 20.07 -8.26 22.52
N LEU A 423 19.05 -8.56 21.71
CA LEU A 423 19.21 -9.26 20.44
C LEU A 423 19.57 -8.36 19.27
N GLN A 424 19.55 -7.03 19.39
CA GLN A 424 19.77 -6.14 18.25
C GLN A 424 21.17 -6.29 17.69
N ARG A 425 21.29 -6.38 16.37
CA ARG A 425 22.61 -6.36 15.72
C ARG A 425 23.29 -5.00 15.86
N GLY A 426 24.61 -5.01 15.75
CA GLY A 426 25.43 -3.79 15.82
C GLY A 426 25.11 -2.76 14.71
N ASP A 427 24.60 -3.20 13.56
CA ASP A 427 24.14 -2.33 12.47
C ASP A 427 22.74 -1.76 12.67
N GLY A 428 22.03 -2.17 13.73
CA GLY A 428 20.71 -1.67 14.09
C GLY A 428 19.53 -2.55 13.71
N ALA A 429 19.77 -3.65 13.00
CA ALA A 429 18.70 -4.56 12.61
C ALA A 429 18.02 -5.23 13.81
N PHE A 430 16.69 -5.29 13.80
CA PHE A 430 15.91 -6.21 14.61
C PHE A 430 15.55 -7.46 13.79
N GLY A 431 15.42 -8.60 14.46
CA GLY A 431 15.04 -9.86 13.82
C GLY A 431 13.66 -9.81 13.18
N TYR A 432 13.45 -10.64 12.15
CA TYR A 432 12.16 -10.90 11.50
C TYR A 432 11.39 -12.01 12.23
N LEU A 433 12.08 -13.10 12.62
CA LEU A 433 11.52 -14.22 13.38
C LEU A 433 12.40 -14.57 14.58
N PHE A 434 11.77 -15.02 15.68
CA PHE A 434 12.45 -15.40 16.92
C PHE A 434 12.05 -16.80 17.38
N SER A 435 12.96 -17.42 18.16
CA SER A 435 12.77 -18.74 18.76
C SER A 435 11.76 -18.68 19.93
N PRO A 436 10.79 -19.60 20.02
CA PRO A 436 9.92 -19.73 21.19
C PRO A 436 10.60 -20.28 22.44
N GLN A 437 11.75 -20.94 22.27
CA GLN A 437 12.40 -21.69 23.34
C GLN A 437 13.59 -20.96 23.95
N THR A 438 14.11 -19.95 23.26
CA THR A 438 15.31 -19.22 23.67
C THR A 438 15.26 -17.79 23.14
N LYS A 439 15.92 -16.85 23.82
CA LYS A 439 16.20 -15.50 23.29
C LYS A 439 17.15 -15.60 22.10
N LYS A 440 16.61 -15.83 20.90
CA LYS A 440 17.41 -15.98 19.67
C LYS A 440 16.61 -15.56 18.45
N VAL A 441 17.26 -14.78 17.58
CA VAL A 441 16.78 -14.47 16.23
C VAL A 441 17.00 -15.68 15.32
N VAL A 442 15.94 -16.10 14.64
CA VAL A 442 15.94 -17.24 13.70
C VAL A 442 16.06 -16.75 12.26
N ASP A 443 15.48 -15.60 11.96
CA ASP A 443 15.53 -14.95 10.66
C ASP A 443 15.72 -13.45 10.84
N TRP A 444 16.63 -12.88 10.06
CA TRP A 444 16.96 -11.45 10.08
C TRP A 444 16.33 -10.69 8.92
N ASP A 445 15.92 -11.40 7.86
CA ASP A 445 15.55 -10.78 6.59
C ASP A 445 14.10 -10.29 6.63
N GLY A 446 13.89 -8.99 6.43
CA GLY A 446 12.56 -8.38 6.36
C GLY A 446 12.43 -7.10 7.20
N PHE A 447 11.41 -6.31 6.88
CA PHE A 447 11.17 -5.00 7.48
C PHE A 447 10.31 -5.07 8.76
N ALA A 448 9.69 -6.21 9.08
CA ALA A 448 8.77 -6.36 10.22
C ALA A 448 9.36 -5.93 11.58
N GLY A 449 10.67 -6.11 11.78
CA GLY A 449 11.37 -5.70 13.01
C GLY A 449 11.31 -4.19 13.29
N CYS A 450 10.97 -3.36 12.30
CA CYS A 450 10.82 -1.91 12.47
C CYS A 450 9.73 -1.54 13.50
N TRP A 451 8.72 -2.41 13.73
CA TRP A 451 7.71 -2.17 14.76
C TRP A 451 8.27 -2.09 16.18
N PHE A 452 9.37 -2.78 16.46
CA PHE A 452 10.06 -2.56 17.74
C PHE A 452 10.62 -1.15 17.85
N ALA A 453 11.15 -0.58 16.77
CA ALA A 453 11.66 0.79 16.74
C ALA A 453 10.56 1.82 17.06
N ALA A 454 9.31 1.55 16.67
CA ALA A 454 8.18 2.42 16.99
C ALA A 454 7.81 2.42 18.49
N ALA A 455 8.07 1.32 19.20
CA ALA A 455 7.78 1.19 20.64
C ALA A 455 8.81 1.89 21.53
N LEU A 456 10.09 1.91 21.11
CA LEU A 456 11.22 2.38 21.91
C LEU A 456 11.16 3.85 22.36
N PRO A 457 10.64 4.82 21.57
CA PRO A 457 10.51 6.20 22.04
C PRO A 457 9.58 6.31 23.26
N PHE A 458 8.50 5.51 23.32
CA PHE A 458 7.62 5.47 24.49
C PHE A 458 8.30 4.79 25.69
N ALA A 459 9.08 3.73 25.45
CA ALA A 459 9.87 3.09 26.51
C ALA A 459 10.87 4.08 27.14
N TYR A 460 11.49 4.94 26.32
CA TYR A 460 12.31 6.04 26.82
C TYR A 460 11.49 7.08 27.61
N GLU A 461 10.38 7.57 27.07
CA GLU A 461 9.53 8.56 27.76
C GLU A 461 9.15 8.07 29.18
N LEU A 462 8.84 6.78 29.32
CA LEU A 462 8.49 6.15 30.58
C LEU A 462 9.67 6.02 31.57
N THR A 463 10.83 5.57 31.08
CA THR A 463 11.93 5.12 31.95
C THR A 463 13.09 6.10 32.08
N GLN A 464 13.17 7.05 31.15
CA GLN A 464 14.32 7.94 30.92
C GLN A 464 15.65 7.17 30.68
N ASN A 465 15.57 5.88 30.29
CA ASN A 465 16.75 5.07 30.00
C ASN A 465 17.18 5.25 28.53
N GLU A 466 18.30 5.96 28.33
CA GLU A 466 18.90 6.24 27.01
C GLU A 466 19.18 5.01 26.14
N THR A 467 19.21 3.81 26.71
CA THR A 467 19.36 2.56 25.96
C THR A 467 18.27 2.40 24.90
N TYR A 468 17.03 2.78 25.23
CA TYR A 468 15.89 2.69 24.31
C TYR A 468 16.06 3.63 23.10
N LEU A 469 16.41 4.91 23.33
CA LEU A 469 16.66 5.84 22.23
C LEU A 469 17.86 5.40 21.38
N LYS A 470 18.97 4.97 22.01
CA LYS A 470 20.14 4.49 21.26
C LYS A 470 19.79 3.33 20.33
N ALA A 471 18.98 2.38 20.79
CA ALA A 471 18.51 1.28 19.96
C ALA A 471 17.56 1.75 18.84
N ALA A 472 16.65 2.69 19.13
CA ALA A 472 15.74 3.28 18.14
C ALA A 472 16.51 4.02 17.03
N ARG A 473 17.52 4.83 17.39
CA ARG A 473 18.39 5.55 16.44
C ARG A 473 19.09 4.58 15.49
N ARG A 474 19.67 3.49 16.02
CA ARG A 474 20.30 2.45 15.18
C ARG A 474 19.29 1.79 14.25
N ALA A 475 18.11 1.45 14.76
CA ALA A 475 17.07 0.81 13.95
C ALA A 475 16.56 1.72 12.83
N LEU A 476 16.25 2.99 13.11
CA LEU A 476 15.80 3.94 12.09
C LEU A 476 16.86 4.16 11.00
N ARG A 477 18.14 4.23 11.35
CA ARG A 477 19.22 4.32 10.35
C ARG A 477 19.30 3.05 9.51
N TYR A 478 19.21 1.87 10.13
CA TYR A 478 19.17 0.58 9.42
C TYR A 478 18.01 0.49 8.43
N TYR A 479 16.78 0.67 8.90
CA TYR A 479 15.57 0.56 8.07
C TYR A 479 15.46 1.71 7.06
N GLY A 480 16.04 2.88 7.36
CA GLY A 480 16.12 4.02 6.46
C GLY A 480 16.83 3.71 5.14
N HIS A 481 17.74 2.73 5.11
CA HIS A 481 18.36 2.27 3.87
C HIS A 481 17.35 1.64 2.90
N ALA A 482 16.42 0.81 3.41
CA ALA A 482 15.38 0.20 2.58
C ALA A 482 14.36 1.23 2.08
N VAL A 483 14.02 2.21 2.92
CA VAL A 483 13.15 3.35 2.53
C VAL A 483 13.82 4.17 1.43
N ALA A 484 15.10 4.55 1.59
CA ALA A 484 15.83 5.30 0.58
C ALA A 484 16.05 4.51 -0.72
N ALA A 485 16.15 3.17 -0.64
CA ALA A 485 16.25 2.28 -1.78
C ALA A 485 14.89 1.99 -2.46
N LEU A 486 13.78 2.48 -1.90
CA LEU A 486 12.41 2.20 -2.32
C LEU A 486 12.08 0.70 -2.37
N ASN A 487 12.57 -0.04 -1.36
CA ASN A 487 12.40 -1.49 -1.28
C ASN A 487 12.10 -1.93 0.16
N CYS A 488 11.00 -1.44 0.74
CA CYS A 488 10.51 -1.97 2.02
C CYS A 488 9.76 -3.28 1.73
N TYR A 489 10.27 -4.40 2.23
CA TYR A 489 9.69 -5.72 1.98
C TYR A 489 9.68 -6.60 3.22
N GLY A 490 8.83 -7.63 3.19
CA GLY A 490 8.81 -8.66 4.22
C GLY A 490 8.35 -8.11 5.57
N THR A 491 7.29 -7.29 5.59
CA THR A 491 6.56 -7.01 6.82
C THR A 491 5.41 -7.99 7.04
N PRO A 492 4.37 -8.05 6.18
CA PRO A 492 3.31 -9.04 6.33
C PRO A 492 3.84 -10.45 6.14
N MET A 493 3.35 -11.38 6.94
CA MET A 493 3.78 -12.78 6.91
C MET A 493 3.09 -13.57 5.78
N ASP A 494 2.03 -13.03 5.20
CA ASP A 494 1.18 -13.70 4.21
C ASP A 494 1.49 -13.32 2.75
N THR A 495 2.51 -12.48 2.51
CA THR A 495 2.86 -11.96 1.16
C THR A 495 4.27 -12.35 0.67
N TYR A 496 4.91 -13.34 1.32
CA TYR A 496 6.15 -13.97 0.85
C TYR A 496 7.29 -13.00 0.47
N ARG A 497 7.67 -12.09 1.37
CA ARG A 497 8.75 -11.09 1.15
C ARG A 497 8.50 -10.13 -0.02
N SER A 498 7.25 -9.95 -0.43
CA SER A 498 6.87 -8.90 -1.38
C SER A 498 7.29 -7.52 -0.88
N VAL A 499 7.62 -6.63 -1.81
CA VAL A 499 7.63 -5.19 -1.53
C VAL A 499 6.23 -4.77 -1.08
N ASP A 500 6.13 -4.10 0.05
CA ASP A 500 4.87 -3.82 0.73
C ASP A 500 4.79 -2.39 1.29
N GLN A 501 3.55 -2.00 1.59
CA GLN A 501 3.21 -0.71 2.18
C GLN A 501 3.18 -0.75 3.72
N GLU A 502 2.97 -1.92 4.32
CA GLU A 502 2.70 -2.06 5.75
C GLU A 502 3.94 -1.83 6.62
N GLY A 503 5.12 -2.22 6.14
CA GLY A 503 6.38 -2.03 6.84
C GLY A 503 6.68 -0.57 7.14
N VAL A 504 6.52 0.29 6.14
CA VAL A 504 6.86 1.71 6.27
C VAL A 504 6.00 2.44 7.31
N LEU A 505 4.82 1.91 7.64
CA LEU A 505 3.96 2.48 8.68
C LEU A 505 4.66 2.50 10.04
N ALA A 506 5.39 1.43 10.38
CA ALA A 506 6.22 1.37 11.59
C ALA A 506 7.31 2.44 11.58
N PHE A 507 7.96 2.61 10.43
CA PHE A 507 9.05 3.57 10.25
C PHE A 507 8.58 5.01 10.41
N VAL A 508 7.43 5.35 9.83
CA VAL A 508 6.77 6.64 9.97
C VAL A 508 6.41 6.91 11.43
N GLN A 509 5.82 5.94 12.13
CA GLN A 509 5.50 6.07 13.55
C GLN A 509 6.76 6.29 14.39
N ALA A 510 7.79 5.46 14.20
CA ALA A 510 9.06 5.55 14.92
C ALA A 510 9.74 6.91 14.70
N ALA A 511 9.87 7.36 13.44
CA ALA A 511 10.50 8.63 13.11
C ALA A 511 9.73 9.83 13.67
N ARG A 512 8.40 9.80 13.60
CA ARG A 512 7.54 10.84 14.19
C ARG A 512 7.71 10.94 15.70
N TRP A 513 7.70 9.82 16.43
CA TRP A 513 7.87 9.84 17.89
C TRP A 513 9.30 10.19 18.31
N MET A 514 10.30 9.72 17.57
CA MET A 514 11.68 10.13 17.78
C MET A 514 11.86 11.65 17.62
N HIS A 515 11.34 12.24 16.53
CA HIS A 515 11.40 13.69 16.33
C HIS A 515 10.65 14.45 17.43
N ALA A 516 9.45 14.01 17.78
CA ALA A 516 8.64 14.69 18.81
C ALA A 516 9.28 14.65 20.21
N ILE A 517 10.02 13.59 20.54
CA ILE A 517 10.66 13.42 21.85
C ILE A 517 12.02 14.11 21.90
N THR A 518 12.83 14.03 20.83
CA THR A 518 14.22 14.50 20.87
C THR A 518 14.45 15.83 20.16
N GLY A 519 13.57 16.24 19.25
CA GLY A 519 13.74 17.42 18.40
C GLY A 519 14.85 17.31 17.35
N GLU A 520 15.45 16.12 17.16
CA GLU A 520 16.58 15.95 16.24
C GLU A 520 16.10 15.96 14.76
N PRO A 521 16.64 16.84 13.89
CA PRO A 521 16.15 17.01 12.51
C PRO A 521 16.35 15.78 11.61
N GLU A 522 17.26 14.88 11.97
CA GLU A 522 17.45 13.59 11.29
C GLU A 522 16.13 12.79 11.26
N TRP A 523 15.36 12.80 12.35
CA TRP A 523 14.12 12.04 12.45
C TRP A 523 12.98 12.69 11.67
N LEU A 524 13.00 14.02 11.49
CA LEU A 524 12.07 14.68 10.58
C LEU A 524 12.36 14.31 9.11
N THR A 525 13.64 14.20 8.76
CA THR A 525 14.07 13.76 7.41
C THR A 525 13.63 12.32 7.14
N HIS A 526 13.78 11.43 8.13
CA HIS A 526 13.29 10.06 8.03
C HIS A 526 11.76 9.99 7.98
N LEU A 527 11.06 10.81 8.77
CA LEU A 527 9.60 10.89 8.71
C LEU A 527 9.13 11.27 7.31
N GLN A 528 9.76 12.29 6.70
CA GLN A 528 9.46 12.69 5.34
C GLN A 528 9.70 11.55 4.33
N ALA A 529 10.87 10.90 4.40
CA ALA A 529 11.20 9.79 3.50
C ALA A 529 10.22 8.61 3.64
N GLY A 530 9.79 8.28 4.86
CA GLY A 530 8.80 7.24 5.12
C GLY A 530 7.43 7.61 4.58
N ALA A 531 6.99 8.85 4.77
CA ALA A 531 5.74 9.37 4.22
C ALA A 531 5.77 9.32 2.68
N ASP A 532 6.85 9.82 2.07
CA ASP A 532 7.01 9.82 0.62
C ASP A 532 6.98 8.41 0.02
N TYR A 533 7.56 7.42 0.70
CA TYR A 533 7.44 6.01 0.29
C TYR A 533 6.01 5.48 0.42
N GLU A 534 5.31 5.74 1.54
CA GLU A 534 3.90 5.34 1.69
C GLU A 534 3.02 5.91 0.57
N LEU A 535 3.30 7.15 0.19
CA LEU A 535 2.56 7.86 -0.84
C LEU A 535 2.78 7.31 -2.25
N LEU A 536 3.72 6.38 -2.47
CA LEU A 536 3.83 5.58 -3.70
C LEU A 536 2.73 4.51 -3.81
N TRP A 537 2.06 4.18 -2.71
CA TRP A 537 1.00 3.17 -2.64
C TRP A 537 -0.39 3.79 -2.59
N ARG A 538 -0.48 5.04 -2.11
CA ARG A 538 -1.72 5.79 -1.95
C ARG A 538 -2.21 6.36 -3.27
N TYR A 539 -3.40 5.98 -3.71
CA TYR A 539 -3.99 6.48 -4.95
C TYR A 539 -4.04 8.01 -4.96
N GLY A 540 -3.54 8.60 -6.05
CA GLY A 540 -3.56 10.05 -6.28
C GLY A 540 -4.81 10.55 -6.99
N PHE A 541 -5.64 9.65 -7.53
CA PHE A 541 -6.75 9.97 -8.43
C PHE A 541 -7.93 8.99 -8.23
N ARG A 542 -9.05 9.27 -8.89
CA ARG A 542 -10.23 8.41 -8.92
C ARG A 542 -10.14 7.37 -10.05
N ALA A 543 -9.95 6.10 -9.67
CA ALA A 543 -10.03 4.97 -10.58
C ALA A 543 -11.49 4.64 -10.94
N ARG A 544 -11.67 3.83 -11.99
CA ARG A 544 -12.95 3.33 -12.51
C ARG A 544 -12.95 1.80 -12.36
N PRO A 545 -13.46 1.28 -11.22
CA PRO A 545 -13.51 -0.15 -10.95
C PRO A 545 -14.20 -0.92 -12.07
N GLU A 546 -13.71 -2.12 -12.37
CA GLU A 546 -14.21 -2.93 -13.48
C GLU A 546 -15.49 -3.70 -13.14
N PHE A 547 -15.67 -4.05 -11.87
CA PHE A 547 -16.72 -4.93 -11.39
C PHE A 547 -17.61 -4.27 -10.35
N GLU A 548 -18.84 -4.78 -10.22
CA GLU A 548 -19.77 -4.38 -9.17
C GLU A 548 -19.27 -4.82 -7.78
N PRO A 549 -19.62 -4.10 -6.70
CA PRO A 549 -20.55 -2.98 -6.66
C PRO A 549 -19.87 -1.62 -6.89
N LEU A 550 -18.53 -1.54 -6.79
CA LEU A 550 -17.83 -0.25 -6.86
C LEU A 550 -17.94 0.42 -8.24
N LYS A 551 -18.10 -0.36 -9.32
CA LYS A 551 -18.26 0.13 -10.70
C LYS A 551 -19.37 1.17 -10.82
N SER A 552 -20.55 0.84 -10.29
CA SER A 552 -21.74 1.70 -10.41
C SER A 552 -21.99 2.56 -9.16
N ALA A 553 -21.18 2.38 -8.10
CA ALA A 553 -21.30 3.09 -6.82
C ALA A 553 -20.92 4.58 -6.86
N GLY A 554 -20.24 5.02 -7.93
CA GLY A 554 -19.54 6.30 -7.90
C GLY A 554 -18.37 6.31 -6.90
N TRP A 555 -17.82 5.14 -6.54
CA TRP A 555 -16.72 5.05 -5.58
C TRP A 555 -15.47 5.82 -6.05
N ASN A 556 -14.70 6.36 -5.10
CA ASN A 556 -13.48 7.09 -5.36
C ASN A 556 -12.29 6.51 -4.57
N SER A 557 -11.28 6.03 -5.30
CA SER A 557 -10.06 5.42 -4.77
C SER A 557 -9.05 6.42 -4.17
N CYS A 558 -9.13 7.71 -4.51
CA CYS A 558 -8.13 8.71 -4.12
C CYS A 558 -8.02 8.77 -2.59
N GLY A 559 -6.81 8.55 -2.06
CA GLY A 559 -6.54 8.53 -0.63
C GLY A 559 -6.41 7.14 0.00
N GLY A 560 -6.89 6.08 -0.68
CA GLY A 560 -6.69 4.69 -0.29
C GLY A 560 -5.34 4.14 -0.75
N SER A 561 -4.71 3.28 0.06
CA SER A 561 -3.37 2.72 -0.22
C SER A 561 -3.45 1.26 -0.63
N VAL A 562 -2.63 0.86 -1.61
CA VAL A 562 -2.47 -0.56 -1.98
C VAL A 562 -1.60 -1.28 -0.94
N THR A 563 -1.92 -2.55 -0.67
CA THR A 563 -1.26 -3.35 0.37
C THR A 563 0.17 -3.74 0.02
N SER A 564 0.37 -4.37 -1.14
CA SER A 564 1.68 -4.84 -1.60
C SER A 564 1.64 -5.19 -3.08
N VAL A 565 2.81 -5.43 -3.69
CA VAL A 565 2.87 -5.95 -5.08
C VAL A 565 2.25 -7.35 -5.21
N SER A 566 2.20 -8.12 -4.11
CA SER A 566 1.57 -9.44 -4.07
C SER A 566 0.05 -9.36 -3.87
N ASN A 567 -0.45 -8.33 -3.19
CA ASN A 567 -1.86 -8.21 -2.83
C ASN A 567 -2.43 -6.89 -3.39
N PRO A 568 -2.77 -6.83 -4.70
CA PRO A 568 -2.97 -5.59 -5.46
C PRO A 568 -4.38 -5.00 -5.26
N HIS A 569 -4.73 -4.67 -4.01
CA HIS A 569 -5.99 -4.04 -3.64
C HIS A 569 -5.78 -2.92 -2.64
N ILE A 570 -6.75 -2.00 -2.56
CA ILE A 570 -6.76 -0.93 -1.56
C ILE A 570 -7.25 -1.47 -0.23
N HIS A 571 -6.42 -1.27 0.80
CA HIS A 571 -6.71 -1.61 2.19
C HIS A 571 -6.62 -0.36 3.09
N PRO A 572 -7.27 -0.35 4.27
CA PRO A 572 -7.38 0.86 5.07
C PRO A 572 -6.21 1.12 6.03
N MET A 573 -5.19 0.24 6.13
CA MET A 573 -4.19 0.39 7.19
C MET A 573 -3.29 1.62 7.04
N GLY A 574 -3.18 2.21 5.84
CA GLY A 574 -2.50 3.50 5.64
C GLY A 574 -3.10 4.67 6.43
N LEU A 575 -4.28 4.51 7.06
CA LEU A 575 -4.89 5.52 7.91
C LEU A 575 -4.19 5.73 9.26
N VAL A 576 -3.42 4.77 9.74
CA VAL A 576 -2.72 4.91 11.04
C VAL A 576 -1.61 5.96 11.03
N ILE A 577 -1.22 6.45 9.86
CA ILE A 577 -0.27 7.55 9.72
C ILE A 577 -0.94 8.90 9.44
N THR A 578 -2.26 9.02 9.65
CA THR A 578 -2.99 10.28 9.47
C THR A 578 -2.43 11.39 10.37
N GLU A 579 -2.24 11.13 11.66
CA GLU A 579 -1.60 12.08 12.58
C GLU A 579 -0.14 12.37 12.21
N PRO A 580 0.72 11.36 11.93
CA PRO A 580 2.08 11.60 11.44
C PRO A 580 2.19 12.48 10.19
N LEU A 581 1.28 12.32 9.21
CA LEU A 581 1.25 13.16 8.01
C LEU A 581 0.87 14.62 8.33
N ARG A 582 -0.09 14.83 9.23
CA ARG A 582 -0.46 16.18 9.71
C ARG A 582 0.66 16.82 10.52
N TYR A 583 1.34 16.03 11.36
CA TYR A 583 2.51 16.46 12.09
C TYR A 583 3.62 16.91 11.14
N LEU A 584 3.96 16.09 10.14
CA LEU A 584 4.96 16.40 9.11
C LEU A 584 4.60 17.68 8.35
N ALA A 585 3.35 17.83 7.92
CA ALA A 585 2.86 19.03 7.24
C ALA A 585 3.09 20.29 8.08
N ALA A 586 2.79 20.22 9.38
CA ALA A 586 2.99 21.34 10.30
C ALA A 586 4.47 21.67 10.52
N GLN A 587 5.34 20.65 10.64
CA GLN A 587 6.78 20.86 10.83
C GLN A 587 7.46 21.43 9.57
N LEU A 588 7.03 21.04 8.37
CA LEU A 588 7.61 21.50 7.11
C LEU A 588 6.94 22.76 6.55
N GLY A 589 5.73 23.10 6.99
CA GLY A 589 4.90 24.11 6.31
C GLY A 589 4.46 23.67 4.91
N ASP A 590 4.45 22.35 4.64
CA ASP A 590 4.12 21.78 3.33
C ASP A 590 2.71 21.18 3.35
N ASP A 591 1.83 21.85 2.60
CA ASP A 591 0.42 21.52 2.51
C ASP A 591 0.13 20.23 1.74
N TYR A 592 1.11 19.72 0.98
CA TYR A 592 1.03 18.43 0.31
C TYR A 592 0.67 17.30 1.28
N TYR A 593 1.43 17.14 2.37
CA TYR A 593 1.21 16.06 3.35
C TYR A 593 -0.13 16.20 4.08
N ARG A 594 -0.57 17.44 4.37
CA ARG A 594 -1.90 17.69 4.95
C ARG A 594 -3.00 17.22 4.00
N ARG A 595 -2.91 17.57 2.71
CA ARG A 595 -3.88 17.12 1.70
C ARG A 595 -3.90 15.60 1.56
N ARG A 596 -2.75 14.91 1.61
CA ARG A 596 -2.69 13.44 1.55
C ARG A 596 -3.34 12.77 2.77
N ALA A 597 -3.16 13.33 3.96
CA ALA A 597 -3.88 12.88 5.16
C ALA A 597 -5.39 13.04 5.01
N ASP A 598 -5.83 14.22 4.55
CA ASP A 598 -7.23 14.56 4.34
C ASP A 598 -7.91 13.74 3.23
N ASP A 599 -7.16 13.35 2.20
CA ASP A 599 -7.62 12.42 1.16
C ASP A 599 -7.88 11.03 1.75
N GLY A 600 -6.99 10.52 2.62
CA GLY A 600 -7.18 9.24 3.30
C GLY A 600 -8.44 9.22 4.17
N VAL A 601 -8.66 10.27 4.96
CA VAL A 601 -9.86 10.42 5.79
C VAL A 601 -11.12 10.47 4.92
N ALA A 602 -11.10 11.26 3.84
CA ALA A 602 -12.22 11.35 2.92
C ALA A 602 -12.52 10.01 2.22
N TRP A 603 -11.49 9.28 1.82
CA TRP A 603 -11.61 7.93 1.27
C TRP A 603 -12.30 6.97 2.24
N ALA A 604 -11.90 7.00 3.52
CA ALA A 604 -12.48 6.14 4.54
C ALA A 604 -13.97 6.43 4.77
N LEU A 605 -14.33 7.70 4.88
CA LEU A 605 -15.72 8.14 5.06
C LEU A 605 -16.59 7.76 3.87
N HIS A 606 -16.10 8.06 2.66
CA HIS A 606 -16.76 7.72 1.42
C HIS A 606 -16.97 6.20 1.27
N THR A 607 -16.00 5.41 1.69
CA THR A 607 -16.06 3.95 1.63
C THR A 607 -17.03 3.36 2.66
N LEU A 608 -17.12 3.93 3.87
CA LEU A 608 -18.13 3.53 4.87
C LEU A 608 -19.55 3.81 4.39
N GLU A 609 -19.76 4.91 3.64
CA GLU A 609 -21.06 5.31 3.08
C GLU A 609 -21.58 4.37 1.98
N LEU A 610 -20.79 3.37 1.55
CA LEU A 610 -21.26 2.30 0.68
C LEU A 610 -22.20 1.31 1.40
N TYR A 611 -22.16 1.28 2.74
CA TYR A 611 -22.88 0.29 3.54
C TYR A 611 -24.21 0.79 4.10
N PRO A 612 -25.29 -0.01 4.03
CA PRO A 612 -25.42 -1.28 3.31
C PRO A 612 -25.92 -1.15 1.85
N GLU A 613 -26.33 0.05 1.42
CA GLU A 613 -27.14 0.23 0.21
C GLU A 613 -26.41 -0.19 -1.07
N VAL A 614 -25.10 0.11 -1.15
CA VAL A 614 -24.27 -0.23 -2.31
C VAL A 614 -23.60 -1.59 -2.14
N SER A 615 -23.06 -1.88 -0.95
CA SER A 615 -22.37 -3.15 -0.68
C SER A 615 -23.32 -4.35 -0.66
N GLY A 616 -24.60 -4.12 -0.36
CA GLY A 616 -25.63 -5.16 -0.30
C GLY A 616 -25.61 -6.01 0.97
N TYR A 617 -24.77 -5.67 1.96
CA TYR A 617 -24.67 -6.36 3.25
C TYR A 617 -24.20 -5.42 4.38
N GLY A 618 -24.28 -5.88 5.63
CA GLY A 618 -23.75 -5.15 6.79
C GLY A 618 -24.56 -3.92 7.17
N ARG A 619 -23.89 -2.90 7.72
CA ARG A 619 -24.45 -1.60 8.12
C ARG A 619 -23.36 -0.54 8.10
N TYR A 620 -23.74 0.74 8.11
CA TYR A 620 -22.77 1.82 8.34
C TYR A 620 -21.94 1.55 9.61
N GLY A 621 -20.61 1.62 9.48
CA GLY A 621 -19.64 1.20 10.51
C GLY A 621 -18.98 -0.17 10.25
N VAL A 622 -19.56 -1.01 9.39
CA VAL A 622 -18.90 -2.22 8.86
C VAL A 622 -17.85 -1.80 7.83
N MET A 623 -16.72 -2.51 7.81
CA MET A 623 -15.61 -2.25 6.91
C MET A 623 -14.95 -3.56 6.48
N THR A 624 -14.91 -3.83 5.19
CA THR A 624 -14.03 -4.86 4.64
C THR A 624 -12.60 -4.36 4.54
N GLU A 625 -11.64 -5.27 4.53
CA GLU A 625 -10.26 -4.96 4.18
C GLU A 625 -10.11 -4.62 2.68
N ARG A 626 -10.95 -5.18 1.81
CA ARG A 626 -10.64 -5.25 0.37
C ARG A 626 -11.52 -4.39 -0.52
N TYR A 627 -10.89 -3.47 -1.24
CA TYR A 627 -11.48 -2.70 -2.34
C TYR A 627 -10.60 -2.77 -3.61
N CYS A 628 -11.17 -3.18 -4.74
CA CYS A 628 -10.45 -3.42 -5.98
C CYS A 628 -10.68 -2.25 -6.96
N PRO A 629 -9.69 -1.35 -7.14
CA PRO A 629 -9.83 -0.19 -8.03
C PRO A 629 -9.73 -0.53 -9.52
N SER A 630 -9.20 -1.71 -9.86
CA SER A 630 -8.95 -2.16 -11.24
C SER A 630 -9.19 -3.69 -11.36
N ASP A 631 -8.36 -4.38 -12.14
CA ASP A 631 -8.39 -5.83 -12.37
C ASP A 631 -7.57 -6.65 -11.35
N GLY A 632 -7.01 -6.00 -10.33
CA GLY A 632 -6.28 -6.65 -9.24
C GLY A 632 -7.21 -7.22 -8.15
N LEU A 633 -6.89 -8.43 -7.68
CA LEU A 633 -7.53 -9.12 -6.55
C LEU A 633 -9.05 -9.31 -6.65
N VAL A 634 -9.57 -9.44 -7.87
CA VAL A 634 -11.00 -9.66 -8.18
C VAL A 634 -11.42 -11.13 -8.00
N ILE A 635 -11.14 -11.68 -6.82
CA ILE A 635 -11.34 -13.11 -6.50
C ILE A 635 -12.62 -13.39 -5.71
N GLU A 636 -13.21 -12.36 -5.11
CA GLU A 636 -14.52 -12.48 -4.48
C GLU A 636 -15.60 -12.57 -5.57
N THR A 637 -16.65 -13.35 -5.36
CA THR A 637 -17.69 -13.53 -6.38
C THR A 637 -19.10 -13.38 -5.82
N TYR A 638 -20.05 -13.00 -6.68
CA TYR A 638 -21.46 -13.04 -6.35
C TYR A 638 -21.97 -14.49 -6.39
N GLU A 639 -22.56 -14.94 -5.29
CA GLU A 639 -23.14 -16.28 -5.19
C GLU A 639 -24.26 -16.48 -6.22
N GLY A 640 -24.30 -17.66 -6.83
CA GLY A 640 -25.26 -18.03 -7.88
C GLY A 640 -24.83 -17.63 -9.30
N THR A 641 -24.15 -16.49 -9.49
CA THR A 641 -23.67 -16.08 -10.82
C THR A 641 -22.19 -16.38 -11.05
N GLY A 642 -21.38 -16.39 -9.97
CA GLY A 642 -19.92 -16.50 -10.06
C GLY A 642 -19.24 -15.26 -10.63
N ALA A 643 -19.97 -14.16 -10.87
CA ALA A 643 -19.40 -12.92 -11.37
C ALA A 643 -18.42 -12.33 -10.34
N PRO A 644 -17.25 -11.81 -10.75
CA PRO A 644 -16.32 -11.16 -9.83
C PRO A 644 -16.93 -9.95 -9.13
N ALA A 645 -16.51 -9.71 -7.90
CA ALA A 645 -16.86 -8.55 -7.09
C ALA A 645 -15.63 -7.66 -6.85
N SER A 646 -15.85 -6.35 -6.86
CA SER A 646 -14.81 -5.33 -6.60
C SER A 646 -14.59 -5.03 -5.12
N MET A 647 -15.22 -5.77 -4.22
CA MET A 647 -14.97 -5.72 -2.78
C MET A 647 -15.14 -7.11 -2.16
N TRP A 648 -14.59 -7.33 -0.97
CA TRP A 648 -14.78 -8.59 -0.24
C TRP A 648 -16.03 -8.54 0.65
N TRP A 649 -16.87 -9.59 0.58
CA TRP A 649 -18.08 -9.76 1.38
C TRP A 649 -17.79 -10.11 2.85
N SER A 650 -17.08 -9.22 3.54
CA SER A 650 -16.56 -9.45 4.88
C SER A 650 -16.67 -8.24 5.79
N TYR A 651 -16.52 -8.50 7.09
CA TYR A 651 -16.20 -7.50 8.09
C TYR A 651 -14.88 -7.91 8.75
N ASN A 652 -13.84 -7.10 8.52
CA ASN A 652 -12.49 -7.35 9.01
C ASN A 652 -12.18 -6.39 10.16
N ALA A 653 -11.92 -6.91 11.35
CA ALA A 653 -11.76 -6.08 12.53
C ALA A 653 -10.55 -5.14 12.46
N TRP A 654 -9.42 -5.63 11.97
CA TRP A 654 -8.23 -4.78 11.85
C TRP A 654 -8.48 -3.65 10.86
N ALA A 655 -9.14 -3.93 9.74
CA ALA A 655 -9.49 -2.93 8.75
C ALA A 655 -10.31 -1.80 9.38
N ALA A 656 -11.36 -2.15 10.10
CA ALA A 656 -12.22 -1.20 10.80
C ALA A 656 -11.50 -0.45 11.93
N ALA A 657 -10.65 -1.13 12.70
CA ALA A 657 -9.90 -0.51 13.79
C ALA A 657 -8.88 0.52 13.27
N ASN A 658 -8.17 0.23 12.17
CA ASN A 658 -7.26 1.18 11.52
C ASN A 658 -8.02 2.42 10.99
N VAL A 659 -9.22 2.22 10.42
CA VAL A 659 -10.09 3.35 10.01
C VAL A 659 -10.48 4.17 11.23
N MET A 660 -10.96 3.51 12.28
CA MET A 660 -11.42 4.16 13.50
C MET A 660 -10.29 4.96 14.16
N GLU A 661 -9.07 4.41 14.23
CA GLU A 661 -7.88 5.13 14.71
C GLU A 661 -7.61 6.38 13.88
N GLY A 662 -7.52 6.26 12.55
CA GLY A 662 -7.26 7.39 11.68
C GLY A 662 -8.35 8.47 11.73
N LEU A 663 -9.62 8.09 11.95
CA LEU A 663 -10.72 9.05 12.15
C LEU A 663 -10.63 9.75 13.50
N LEU A 664 -10.37 9.01 14.58
CA LEU A 664 -10.24 9.57 15.93
C LEU A 664 -9.05 10.53 16.04
N ASP A 665 -7.95 10.23 15.36
CA ASP A 665 -6.77 11.10 15.24
C ASP A 665 -7.08 12.47 14.61
N THR A 666 -8.20 12.59 13.88
CA THR A 666 -8.62 13.86 13.28
C THR A 666 -9.46 14.72 14.21
N LEU A 667 -9.98 14.14 15.28
CA LEU A 667 -10.84 14.83 16.23
C LEU A 667 -9.99 15.64 17.23
N PRO A 668 -10.51 16.76 17.73
CA PRO A 668 -9.87 17.46 18.83
C PRO A 668 -9.74 16.53 20.04
N ALA A 669 -8.60 16.56 20.72
CA ALA A 669 -8.44 15.90 22.00
C ALA A 669 -9.52 16.39 22.97
N GLU A 670 -10.21 15.46 23.63
CA GLU A 670 -11.14 15.83 24.71
C GLU A 670 -10.35 16.58 25.81
N PRO A 671 -10.87 17.70 26.34
CA PRO A 671 -10.26 18.32 27.50
C PRO A 671 -10.23 17.31 28.64
N ILE A 672 -9.02 17.01 29.14
CA ILE A 672 -8.85 16.20 30.33
C ILE A 672 -9.53 16.97 31.46
N GLY A 673 -10.64 16.42 31.98
CA GLY A 673 -11.30 16.98 33.15
C GLY A 673 -10.29 17.02 34.29
N VAL A 674 -9.98 18.22 34.76
CA VAL A 674 -9.13 18.47 35.94
C VAL A 674 -9.83 17.99 37.20
#